data_AF-A0A6S7JN76-F1
#
_entry.id   AF-A0A6S7JN76-F1
#
_cell.length_a   1.000
_cell.length_b   1.000
_cell.length_c   1.000
_cell.angle_alpha   90.00
_cell.angle_beta   90.00
_cell.angle_gamma   90.00
#
_symmetry.space_group_name_H-M   'P 1'
#
loop_
_entity.id
_entity.type
_entity.pdbx_description
1 polymer ?
#
loop_
_entity_poly.entity_id
_entity_poly.type
_entity_poly.pdbx_seq_one_letter_code
_entity_poly.pdbx_strand_id
1 'polypeptide(L)'
;MRLHQVDGSGNDRTLHFNLKLDGRPFWGKEQISFGVVPVKNPSYTSSQSSKSILPLAIANCGENTQNIQTMIKDITVAKEKIKTNGMVVDGRRYKIDFTVTLDYKALLLIVIKKDSNNQDTTRSKSKKVVLGGRGLSVEFCVFCTAIRGCACPGLAVGETCVSCFANSKGNIGNWKGIRDDLTLLLDEDMNSVNLCALHCEMRNTEQILGSLGLYAYKIGALENLNEKLAELGPKSMKKNFIRIKDNRNKNLEVTKNHIKIASISGPTERSFLANIEDIVNSALAVDKLVSYITISAAEDYLLKKIGFCEEIIKFLEKNLPGKTFIRDHGIHQEVITIMPGSKVEIHVRGRLLYWKDLSGRIEESLTIMEAEGDENIQDFVAQIQRELFRMVATMWRDIAVVARDKIFQEDEADEIDVFDLKCKEWGFHLRDTFGPLLGTGDYGHLIIEHASMLMRTFGSMREFSNQGFESSHKVDRRLYLQATNHDIQEKDSSVKQILTHVYVDKLLFLRLSLRKALECFQADKAFYFRGCGWKVKKVKWTLDDMKWTQETSSLFDKLFGPDNFNFKTVNKCLVIPKACQPSFTYDHSIWEEQFKLSEVEPETNPKARCSLEKSFNAAKASTSDKNNSSDIWVPKWGGHAYLQDTVVIKLINTCPVDNYLTIFYLYLKEHPEVLYQLSQLAKDERYARCLNDVVQSFDDAGTGKVHWLRQFPQFNFAVSSTVDVWGCEQDMFVPCLAPVTANTLKTTCTSKDCPKQIQELNRSSIQILDGNVDDIQNQTYLETLFYNWFCPPPKPCDVQFQHQPPPTAPTKTGHSQFVLSGNFWNEPLCCGGIRSSDPRKFANGLPWVLPIFLGDLGQTDKLNGPEEIPKSLQLLDTTYTIGGITFWNGVHYKGRLKYHGRWYDYDGMHGIPLEEIIDVSAPSP
;
A
#
# COMPACT_ATOMS: atom_id res chain seq x y z
N MET A 1 -22.44 4.08 -27.86
CA MET A 1 -21.44 4.50 -28.87
C MET A 1 -22.15 4.55 -30.22
N ARG A 2 -22.20 5.69 -30.93
CA ARG A 2 -22.85 5.74 -32.26
C ARG A 2 -21.85 5.30 -33.32
N LEU A 3 -21.83 4.01 -33.66
CA LEU A 3 -20.89 3.43 -34.64
C LEU A 3 -21.07 3.98 -36.07
N HIS A 4 -22.19 4.65 -36.34
CA HIS A 4 -22.46 5.32 -37.61
C HIS A 4 -21.58 6.55 -37.90
N GLN A 5 -20.87 7.08 -36.89
CA GLN A 5 -20.00 8.26 -37.04
C GLN A 5 -18.52 7.93 -37.27
N VAL A 6 -18.17 6.63 -37.34
CA VAL A 6 -16.83 6.19 -37.75
C VAL A 6 -16.80 6.21 -39.29
N ASP A 7 -16.59 7.41 -39.84
CA ASP A 7 -16.43 7.62 -41.28
C ASP A 7 -15.01 7.23 -41.69
N GLY A 8 -14.90 6.08 -42.36
CA GLY A 8 -13.77 5.73 -43.21
C GLY A 8 -14.33 5.38 -44.58
N SER A 9 -13.91 6.12 -45.61
CA SER A 9 -14.16 5.80 -47.01
C SER A 9 -13.31 4.59 -47.41
N GLY A 10 -13.80 3.38 -47.14
CA GLY A 10 -13.12 2.13 -47.46
C GLY A 10 -13.91 0.90 -47.00
N ASN A 11 -13.66 -0.25 -47.65
CA ASN A 11 -14.35 -1.53 -47.41
C ASN A 11 -14.00 -2.19 -46.06
N ASP A 12 -13.03 -1.69 -45.30
CA ASP A 12 -12.64 -2.23 -44.00
C ASP A 12 -12.65 -1.12 -42.92
N ARG A 13 -13.62 -1.19 -42.00
CA ARG A 13 -13.77 -0.22 -40.90
C ARG A 13 -13.26 -0.85 -39.61
N THR A 14 -12.08 -0.42 -39.16
CA THR A 14 -11.47 -0.93 -37.93
C THR A 14 -11.82 -0.06 -36.72
N LEU A 15 -12.30 -0.69 -35.65
CA LEU A 15 -12.51 -0.07 -34.34
C LEU A 15 -11.36 -0.45 -33.41
N HIS A 16 -10.76 0.53 -32.75
CA HIS A 16 -9.64 0.32 -31.85
C HIS A 16 -10.09 0.53 -30.38
N PHE A 17 -9.95 -0.52 -29.57
CA PHE A 17 -10.25 -0.49 -28.13
C PHE A 17 -8.99 -0.69 -27.30
N ASN A 18 -8.92 0.01 -26.18
CA ASN A 18 -7.91 -0.19 -25.16
C ASN A 18 -8.52 -0.95 -23.99
N LEU A 19 -7.95 -2.11 -23.68
CA LEU A 19 -8.25 -2.96 -22.53
C LEU A 19 -7.41 -2.45 -21.36
N LYS A 20 -8.06 -1.84 -20.37
CA LYS A 20 -7.40 -1.24 -19.22
C LYS A 20 -7.55 -2.12 -17.98
N LEU A 21 -6.44 -2.38 -17.34
CA LEU A 21 -6.36 -3.11 -16.08
C LEU A 21 -5.80 -2.20 -14.98
N ASP A 22 -6.41 -2.28 -13.80
CA ASP A 22 -5.93 -1.60 -12.59
C ASP A 22 -5.86 -2.56 -11.41
N GLY A 23 -4.70 -2.59 -10.74
CA GLY A 23 -4.39 -3.52 -9.65
C GLY A 23 -4.83 -3.07 -8.26
N ARG A 24 -5.53 -1.93 -8.12
CA ARG A 24 -6.08 -1.43 -6.84
C ARG A 24 -7.41 -0.66 -7.00
N PRO A 25 -8.45 -1.28 -7.60
CA PRO A 25 -9.73 -0.60 -7.78
C PRO A 25 -10.42 -0.26 -6.44
N PHE A 26 -10.29 -1.14 -5.43
CA PHE A 26 -10.82 -0.95 -4.09
C PHE A 26 -9.74 -1.16 -3.01
N TRP A 27 -10.14 -1.09 -1.73
CA TRP A 27 -9.25 -1.26 -0.57
C TRP A 27 -8.79 -2.72 -0.34
N GLY A 28 -9.25 -3.69 -1.15
CA GLY A 28 -8.89 -5.10 -1.02
C GLY A 28 -7.50 -5.44 -1.54
N LYS A 29 -6.91 -6.55 -1.06
CA LYS A 29 -5.59 -7.01 -1.52
C LYS A 29 -5.70 -7.72 -2.87
N GLU A 30 -4.71 -7.46 -3.73
CA GLU A 30 -4.52 -8.18 -5.00
C GLU A 30 -5.74 -8.19 -5.94
N GLN A 31 -6.54 -7.13 -5.93
CA GLN A 31 -7.70 -7.00 -6.83
C GLN A 31 -7.28 -6.50 -8.21
N ILE A 32 -8.00 -6.94 -9.24
CA ILE A 32 -7.84 -6.41 -10.60
C ILE A 32 -9.20 -5.97 -11.12
N SER A 33 -9.31 -4.70 -11.51
CA SER A 33 -10.43 -4.23 -12.31
C SER A 33 -10.04 -4.23 -13.79
N PHE A 34 -10.96 -4.69 -14.62
CA PHE A 34 -10.82 -4.78 -16.07
C PHE A 34 -11.92 -3.95 -16.73
N GLY A 35 -11.55 -3.10 -17.68
CA GLY A 35 -12.53 -2.39 -18.49
C GLY A 35 -12.04 -2.03 -19.88
N VAL A 36 -12.99 -1.61 -20.71
CA VAL A 36 -12.78 -1.31 -22.13
C VAL A 36 -12.96 0.17 -22.37
N VAL A 37 -12.06 0.75 -23.17
CA VAL A 37 -12.07 2.15 -23.55
C VAL A 37 -11.90 2.28 -25.06
N PRO A 38 -12.82 2.93 -25.79
CA PRO A 38 -12.58 3.21 -27.20
C PRO A 38 -11.45 4.24 -27.36
N VAL A 39 -10.42 3.93 -28.17
CA VAL A 39 -9.24 4.79 -28.36
C VAL A 39 -9.59 6.01 -29.20
N LYS A 40 -10.22 5.77 -30.36
CA LYS A 40 -10.74 6.81 -31.25
C LYS A 40 -12.26 6.86 -31.13
N ASN A 41 -12.75 7.79 -30.32
CA ASN A 41 -14.19 7.98 -30.16
C ASN A 41 -14.69 9.15 -31.04
N PRO A 42 -15.59 8.92 -32.01
CA PRO A 42 -16.24 10.00 -32.76
C PRO A 42 -17.07 10.94 -31.87
N SER A 43 -17.47 10.47 -30.69
CA SER A 43 -18.33 11.18 -29.76
C SER A 43 -17.56 11.94 -28.68
N TYR A 44 -16.63 12.83 -29.05
CA TYR A 44 -16.02 13.93 -28.25
C TYR A 44 -15.51 13.64 -26.81
N THR A 45 -15.62 12.43 -26.27
CA THR A 45 -15.19 12.09 -24.91
C THR A 45 -13.81 11.46 -24.97
N SER A 46 -12.85 12.10 -24.31
CA SER A 46 -11.48 11.63 -24.21
C SER A 46 -11.40 10.21 -23.63
N SER A 47 -10.49 9.38 -24.14
CA SER A 47 -10.12 8.07 -23.57
C SER A 47 -9.56 8.17 -22.14
N GLN A 48 -9.27 9.40 -21.69
CA GLN A 48 -8.84 9.74 -20.33
C GLN A 48 -10.00 10.20 -19.42
N SER A 49 -11.26 10.14 -19.90
CA SER A 49 -12.44 10.45 -19.09
C SER A 49 -13.06 9.17 -18.51
N SER A 50 -13.51 9.22 -17.25
CA SER A 50 -14.30 8.14 -16.64
C SER A 50 -15.58 7.83 -17.42
N LYS A 51 -16.10 8.80 -18.19
CA LYS A 51 -17.31 8.59 -19.01
C LYS A 51 -17.09 7.65 -20.19
N SER A 52 -15.85 7.50 -20.65
CA SER A 52 -15.47 6.64 -21.78
C SER A 52 -15.18 5.20 -21.35
N ILE A 53 -15.21 4.91 -20.05
CA ILE A 53 -14.82 3.62 -19.50
C ILE A 53 -16.03 2.75 -19.34
N LEU A 54 -15.91 1.54 -19.84
CA LEU A 54 -16.89 0.47 -19.70
C LEU A 54 -16.27 -0.59 -18.79
N PRO A 55 -16.55 -0.56 -17.48
CA PRO A 55 -16.09 -1.61 -16.58
C PRO A 55 -16.73 -2.94 -16.99
N LEU A 56 -15.89 -3.97 -17.14
CA LEU A 56 -16.33 -5.31 -17.51
C LEU A 56 -16.36 -6.24 -16.31
N ALA A 57 -15.28 -6.26 -15.54
CA ALA A 57 -15.11 -7.22 -14.46
C ALA A 57 -14.20 -6.67 -13.36
N ILE A 58 -14.37 -7.21 -12.15
CA ILE A 58 -13.47 -6.98 -11.03
C ILE A 58 -13.20 -8.33 -10.39
N ALA A 59 -11.96 -8.81 -10.50
CA ALA A 59 -11.52 -10.07 -9.93
C ALA A 59 -10.95 -9.90 -8.52
N ASN A 60 -10.92 -11.02 -7.80
CA ASN A 60 -10.35 -11.15 -6.47
C ASN A 60 -11.06 -10.34 -5.36
N CYS A 61 -12.37 -10.05 -5.52
CA CYS A 61 -13.15 -9.37 -4.49
C CYS A 61 -13.25 -10.16 -3.16
N GLY A 62 -13.05 -11.48 -3.21
CA GLY A 62 -13.00 -12.38 -2.04
C GLY A 62 -11.62 -12.96 -1.73
N GLU A 63 -10.54 -12.32 -2.21
CA GLU A 63 -9.14 -12.70 -1.94
C GLU A 63 -8.71 -14.12 -2.41
N ASN A 64 -9.44 -14.72 -3.36
CA ASN A 64 -8.99 -15.88 -4.14
C ASN A 64 -8.35 -15.47 -5.48
N THR A 65 -7.02 -15.62 -5.57
CA THR A 65 -6.22 -15.29 -6.77
C THR A 65 -6.57 -16.14 -8.00
N GLN A 66 -7.18 -17.32 -7.83
CA GLN A 66 -7.64 -18.15 -8.94
C GLN A 66 -8.72 -17.42 -9.77
N ASN A 67 -9.49 -16.54 -9.14
CA ASN A 67 -10.52 -15.76 -9.83
C ASN A 67 -9.93 -14.81 -10.88
N ILE A 68 -8.69 -14.36 -10.68
CA ILE A 68 -7.97 -13.53 -11.66
C ILE A 68 -7.67 -14.35 -12.91
N GLN A 69 -7.14 -15.56 -12.74
CA GLN A 69 -6.83 -16.47 -13.86
C GLN A 69 -8.09 -16.84 -14.64
N THR A 70 -9.18 -17.20 -13.94
CA THR A 70 -10.46 -17.54 -14.58
C THR A 70 -11.01 -16.34 -15.36
N MET A 71 -11.05 -15.15 -14.75
CA MET A 71 -11.53 -13.94 -15.42
C MET A 71 -10.71 -13.62 -16.68
N ILE A 72 -9.38 -13.67 -16.59
CA ILE A 72 -8.49 -13.38 -17.73
C ILE A 72 -8.72 -14.39 -18.85
N LYS A 73 -8.82 -15.69 -18.53
CA LYS A 73 -9.07 -16.75 -19.52
C LYS A 73 -10.38 -16.51 -20.27
N ASP A 74 -11.46 -16.19 -19.55
CA ASP A 74 -12.76 -15.94 -20.16
C ASP A 74 -12.75 -14.70 -21.06
N ILE A 75 -12.08 -13.63 -20.62
CA ILE A 75 -11.91 -12.40 -21.39
C ILE A 75 -11.07 -12.65 -22.65
N THR A 76 -9.95 -13.38 -22.56
CA THR A 76 -9.12 -13.72 -23.72
C THR A 76 -9.90 -14.52 -24.75
N VAL A 77 -10.68 -15.51 -24.33
CA VAL A 77 -11.55 -16.28 -25.25
C VAL A 77 -12.58 -15.38 -25.93
N ALA A 78 -13.21 -14.46 -25.19
CA ALA A 78 -14.16 -13.50 -25.76
C ALA A 78 -13.49 -12.53 -26.73
N LYS A 79 -12.32 -12.00 -26.37
CA LYS A 79 -11.51 -11.08 -27.18
C LYS A 79 -11.13 -11.72 -28.51
N GLU A 80 -10.62 -12.95 -28.50
CA GLU A 80 -10.21 -13.66 -29.73
C GLU A 80 -11.39 -13.97 -30.65
N LYS A 81 -12.55 -14.32 -30.10
CA LYS A 81 -13.79 -14.46 -30.90
C LYS A 81 -14.17 -13.16 -31.60
N ILE A 82 -14.05 -12.03 -30.91
CA ILE A 82 -14.39 -10.70 -31.45
C ILE A 82 -13.36 -10.27 -32.50
N LYS A 83 -12.07 -10.49 -32.24
CA LYS A 83 -10.98 -10.16 -33.15
C LYS A 83 -11.06 -10.98 -34.46
N THR A 84 -11.36 -12.27 -34.35
CA THR A 84 -11.47 -13.19 -35.50
C THR A 84 -12.72 -12.92 -36.34
N ASN A 85 -13.87 -12.76 -35.69
CA ASN A 85 -15.14 -12.65 -36.41
C ASN A 85 -15.49 -11.20 -36.81
N GLY A 86 -14.86 -10.22 -36.17
CA GLY A 86 -15.31 -8.84 -36.20
C GLY A 86 -16.68 -8.67 -35.53
N MET A 87 -17.31 -7.53 -35.76
CA MET A 87 -18.66 -7.23 -35.28
C MET A 87 -19.52 -6.73 -36.42
N VAL A 88 -20.73 -7.29 -36.58
CA VAL A 88 -21.71 -6.81 -37.58
C VAL A 88 -22.75 -5.96 -36.88
N VAL A 89 -22.87 -4.69 -37.28
CA VAL A 89 -23.87 -3.75 -36.76
C VAL A 89 -24.56 -3.09 -37.96
N ASP A 90 -25.90 -3.23 -38.02
CA ASP A 90 -26.74 -2.70 -39.10
C ASP A 90 -26.26 -3.11 -40.50
N GLY A 91 -25.95 -4.40 -40.66
CA GLY A 91 -25.45 -4.99 -41.92
C GLY A 91 -24.02 -4.60 -42.28
N ARG A 92 -23.33 -3.80 -41.45
CA ARG A 92 -21.93 -3.38 -41.67
C ARG A 92 -20.99 -4.19 -40.79
N ARG A 93 -19.95 -4.78 -41.39
CA ARG A 93 -18.89 -5.49 -40.68
C ARG A 93 -17.82 -4.50 -40.22
N TYR A 94 -17.40 -4.65 -38.97
CA TYR A 94 -16.32 -3.89 -38.34
C TYR A 94 -15.23 -4.86 -37.89
N LYS A 95 -13.98 -4.56 -38.22
CA LYS A 95 -12.81 -5.24 -37.65
C LYS A 95 -12.49 -4.61 -36.29
N ILE A 96 -12.05 -5.41 -35.32
CA ILE A 96 -11.80 -4.94 -33.96
C ILE A 96 -10.33 -5.19 -33.60
N ASP A 97 -9.63 -4.12 -33.23
CA ASP A 97 -8.26 -4.16 -32.74
C ASP A 97 -8.22 -3.79 -31.25
N PHE A 98 -7.34 -4.46 -30.50
CA PHE A 98 -7.17 -4.26 -29.06
C PHE A 98 -5.73 -3.85 -28.75
N THR A 99 -5.59 -2.93 -27.79
CA THR A 99 -4.31 -2.66 -27.10
C THR A 99 -4.53 -2.83 -25.60
N VAL A 100 -3.52 -3.31 -24.86
CA VAL A 100 -3.65 -3.50 -23.42
C VAL A 100 -2.81 -2.47 -22.66
N THR A 101 -3.42 -1.84 -21.67
CA THR A 101 -2.77 -0.89 -20.74
C THR A 101 -2.97 -1.34 -19.31
N LEU A 102 -1.89 -1.35 -18.53
CA LEU A 102 -1.96 -1.71 -17.13
C LEU A 102 -1.17 -0.75 -16.26
N ASP A 103 -1.62 -0.58 -15.02
CA ASP A 103 -0.74 -0.09 -13.98
C ASP A 103 0.27 -1.19 -13.57
N TYR A 104 1.39 -0.78 -13.00
CA TYR A 104 2.44 -1.73 -12.64
C TYR A 104 1.96 -2.76 -11.60
N LYS A 105 0.97 -2.43 -10.76
CA LYS A 105 0.43 -3.39 -9.80
C LYS A 105 -0.37 -4.49 -10.48
N ALA A 106 -1.23 -4.16 -11.45
CA ALA A 106 -1.92 -5.14 -12.29
C ALA A 106 -0.91 -6.00 -13.05
N LEU A 107 0.14 -5.40 -13.61
CA LEU A 107 1.20 -6.12 -14.32
C LEU A 107 1.80 -7.23 -13.45
N LEU A 108 2.23 -6.88 -12.22
CA LEU A 108 2.79 -7.85 -11.28
C LEU A 108 1.83 -8.97 -10.87
N LEU A 109 0.51 -8.77 -10.98
CA LEU A 109 -0.49 -9.79 -10.64
C LEU A 109 -0.77 -10.76 -11.79
N ILE A 110 -0.49 -10.38 -13.03
CA ILE A 110 -0.79 -11.18 -14.22
C ILE A 110 0.44 -11.78 -14.89
N VAL A 111 1.64 -11.50 -14.37
CA VAL A 111 2.90 -12.06 -14.87
C VAL A 111 3.23 -13.36 -14.13
N ILE A 112 3.66 -14.37 -14.87
CA ILE A 112 4.07 -15.69 -14.35
C ILE A 112 5.42 -16.09 -14.95
N LYS A 113 6.22 -16.92 -14.24
CA LYS A 113 7.45 -17.48 -14.80
C LYS A 113 7.11 -18.63 -15.73
N LYS A 114 7.84 -18.77 -16.83
CA LYS A 114 7.81 -20.00 -17.64
C LYS A 114 8.46 -21.09 -16.81
N ASP A 115 7.70 -22.12 -16.43
CA ASP A 115 8.25 -23.27 -15.71
C ASP A 115 9.32 -23.94 -16.61
N SER A 116 10.57 -23.95 -16.15
CA SER A 116 11.63 -24.71 -16.79
C SER A 116 11.37 -26.21 -16.56
N ASN A 117 10.73 -26.86 -17.54
CA ASN A 117 10.55 -28.31 -17.70
C ASN A 117 10.34 -29.11 -16.40
N ASN A 118 9.08 -29.35 -15.99
CA ASN A 118 8.75 -30.64 -15.37
C ASN A 118 7.29 -31.03 -15.59
N GLN A 119 7.13 -32.17 -16.27
CA GLN A 119 5.89 -32.90 -16.51
C GLN A 119 5.40 -33.57 -15.21
N ASP A 120 4.92 -32.79 -14.25
CA ASP A 120 4.21 -33.37 -13.10
C ASP A 120 2.81 -32.76 -12.98
N THR A 121 1.89 -33.34 -13.74
CA THR A 121 0.49 -32.92 -13.92
C THR A 121 -0.40 -33.21 -12.71
N THR A 122 0.14 -33.41 -11.50
CA THR A 122 -0.66 -33.70 -10.31
C THR A 122 -0.54 -32.71 -9.14
N ARG A 123 0.26 -31.64 -9.26
CA ARG A 123 0.29 -30.54 -8.26
C ARG A 123 0.41 -29.16 -8.90
N SER A 124 -0.67 -28.67 -9.53
CA SER A 124 -0.74 -27.30 -10.01
C SER A 124 -1.00 -26.29 -8.88
N LYS A 125 0.00 -26.06 -8.02
CA LYS A 125 0.21 -24.75 -7.38
C LYS A 125 1.35 -24.09 -8.17
N SER A 126 1.01 -23.42 -9.27
CA SER A 126 1.96 -22.61 -10.04
C SER A 126 2.71 -21.69 -9.06
N LYS A 127 4.04 -21.86 -8.94
CA LYS A 127 4.90 -21.03 -8.09
C LYS A 127 4.80 -19.57 -8.56
N LYS A 128 3.96 -18.76 -7.89
CA LYS A 128 3.87 -17.31 -8.11
C LYS A 128 5.25 -16.71 -7.83
N VAL A 129 5.86 -16.08 -8.82
CA VAL A 129 7.14 -15.36 -8.66
C VAL A 129 6.94 -14.24 -7.65
N VAL A 130 7.89 -14.06 -6.74
CA VAL A 130 7.97 -12.86 -5.90
C VAL A 130 8.63 -11.74 -6.72
N LEU A 131 7.96 -11.26 -7.77
CA LEU A 131 8.38 -10.07 -8.51
C LEU A 131 7.75 -8.84 -7.83
N GLY A 132 8.56 -7.82 -7.52
CA GLY A 132 8.08 -6.59 -6.89
C GLY A 132 7.76 -6.67 -5.38
N GLY A 133 8.19 -7.75 -4.70
CA GLY A 133 8.13 -7.90 -3.22
C GLY A 133 9.04 -6.91 -2.49
N ARG A 134 8.92 -6.71 -1.16
CA ARG A 134 9.76 -5.74 -0.40
C ARG A 134 11.15 -6.29 -0.11
N GLY A 135 12.16 -5.42 -0.05
CA GLY A 135 13.53 -5.78 0.34
C GLY A 135 14.59 -5.46 -0.71
N LEU A 136 15.85 -5.67 -0.31
CA LEU A 136 17.05 -5.62 -1.16
C LEU A 136 17.22 -6.98 -1.86
N SER A 137 18.01 -7.03 -2.93
CA SER A 137 18.18 -8.22 -3.78
C SER A 137 16.90 -8.80 -4.39
N VAL A 138 15.79 -8.06 -4.35
CA VAL A 138 14.52 -8.46 -4.95
C VAL A 138 14.45 -7.93 -6.38
N GLU A 139 14.21 -8.84 -7.33
CA GLU A 139 13.82 -8.48 -8.69
C GLU A 139 12.48 -7.76 -8.67
N PHE A 140 12.41 -6.63 -9.36
CA PHE A 140 11.18 -5.86 -9.45
C PHE A 140 10.77 -5.66 -10.91
N CYS A 141 11.70 -5.36 -11.81
CA CYS A 141 11.34 -5.03 -13.19
C CYS A 141 10.77 -6.25 -13.94
N VAL A 142 9.71 -6.01 -14.71
CA VAL A 142 9.05 -7.00 -15.57
C VAL A 142 9.70 -7.11 -16.94
N PHE A 143 10.45 -6.08 -17.36
CA PHE A 143 11.12 -6.03 -18.64
C PHE A 143 12.57 -6.51 -18.55
N CYS A 144 13.24 -6.26 -17.42
CA CYS A 144 14.63 -6.68 -17.21
C CYS A 144 14.83 -7.38 -15.85
N THR A 145 16.04 -7.86 -15.57
CA THR A 145 16.38 -8.60 -14.35
C THR A 145 16.88 -7.70 -13.21
N ALA A 146 16.55 -6.40 -13.25
CA ALA A 146 17.01 -5.44 -12.26
C ALA A 146 16.54 -5.78 -10.83
N ILE A 147 17.49 -5.75 -9.89
CA ILE A 147 17.25 -5.84 -8.45
C ILE A 147 17.21 -4.45 -7.82
N ARG A 148 16.46 -4.31 -6.72
CA ARG A 148 16.30 -3.00 -6.06
C ARG A 148 17.58 -2.43 -5.45
N GLY A 149 18.49 -3.29 -5.00
CA GLY A 149 19.72 -2.92 -4.32
C GLY A 149 20.45 -4.14 -3.77
N CYS A 150 21.58 -3.94 -3.11
CA CYS A 150 22.42 -5.01 -2.59
C CYS A 150 22.00 -5.43 -1.17
N ALA A 151 21.97 -6.73 -0.89
CA ALA A 151 21.78 -7.29 0.46
C ALA A 151 23.05 -7.98 1.01
N CYS A 152 24.23 -7.73 0.42
CA CYS A 152 25.46 -8.38 0.89
C CYS A 152 25.83 -7.90 2.30
N PRO A 153 26.28 -8.82 3.19
CA PRO A 153 26.69 -8.47 4.54
C PRO A 153 27.91 -7.52 4.52
N GLY A 154 27.95 -6.59 5.47
CA GLY A 154 29.05 -5.63 5.62
C GLY A 154 28.93 -4.34 4.81
N LEU A 155 27.83 -4.15 4.05
CA LEU A 155 27.55 -2.91 3.34
C LEU A 155 26.68 -1.97 4.17
N ALA A 156 26.97 -0.67 4.11
CA ALA A 156 26.13 0.34 4.74
C ALA A 156 24.79 0.51 4.00
N VAL A 157 23.81 1.13 4.68
CA VAL A 157 22.49 1.39 4.10
C VAL A 157 22.64 2.29 2.88
N GLY A 158 22.23 1.78 1.72
CA GLY A 158 22.31 2.51 0.45
C GLY A 158 23.60 2.24 -0.34
N GLU A 159 24.48 1.36 0.11
CA GLU A 159 25.64 0.91 -0.67
C GLU A 159 25.29 -0.29 -1.55
N THR A 160 26.15 -0.55 -2.53
CA THR A 160 26.00 -1.68 -3.45
C THR A 160 27.39 -2.15 -3.87
N CYS A 161 27.70 -3.43 -3.64
CA CYS A 161 28.96 -3.99 -4.09
C CYS A 161 29.04 -4.05 -5.62
N VAL A 162 30.24 -4.13 -6.18
CA VAL A 162 30.47 -4.11 -7.64
C VAL A 162 29.68 -5.20 -8.37
N SER A 163 29.62 -6.41 -7.81
CA SER A 163 28.90 -7.53 -8.42
C SER A 163 27.38 -7.32 -8.43
N CYS A 164 26.80 -6.79 -7.34
CA CYS A 164 25.38 -6.47 -7.29
C CYS A 164 25.04 -5.19 -8.06
N PHE A 165 25.99 -4.26 -8.23
CA PHE A 165 25.77 -3.00 -8.93
C PHE A 165 25.35 -3.25 -10.37
N ALA A 166 26.03 -4.17 -11.06
CA ALA A 166 25.72 -4.57 -12.43
C ALA A 166 24.25 -4.98 -12.62
N ASN A 167 23.64 -5.58 -11.60
CA ASN A 167 22.25 -6.01 -11.63
C ASN A 167 21.29 -5.03 -10.92
N SER A 168 21.80 -3.97 -10.31
CA SER A 168 21.00 -3.01 -9.56
C SER A 168 20.31 -2.01 -10.47
N LYS A 169 19.21 -1.44 -10.00
CA LYS A 169 18.55 -0.33 -10.71
C LYS A 169 19.42 0.92 -10.88
N GLY A 170 20.54 1.04 -10.15
CA GLY A 170 21.51 2.12 -10.30
C GLY A 170 22.44 1.98 -11.51
N ASN A 171 22.38 0.85 -12.22
CA ASN A 171 23.16 0.58 -13.43
C ASN A 171 22.50 1.18 -14.67
N ILE A 172 22.63 2.50 -14.82
CA ILE A 172 21.89 3.27 -15.81
C ILE A 172 22.34 2.97 -17.25
N GLY A 173 21.40 2.71 -18.15
CA GLY A 173 21.59 2.54 -19.59
C GLY A 173 22.12 1.18 -20.03
N ASN A 174 22.25 0.22 -19.11
CA ASN A 174 22.75 -1.13 -19.38
C ASN A 174 21.64 -2.18 -19.51
N TRP A 175 20.38 -1.78 -19.32
CA TRP A 175 19.23 -2.68 -19.46
C TRP A 175 18.69 -2.59 -20.87
N LYS A 176 18.74 -3.70 -21.62
CA LYS A 176 18.23 -3.75 -22.99
C LYS A 176 17.53 -5.06 -23.26
N GLY A 177 16.54 -5.01 -24.15
CA GLY A 177 15.70 -6.14 -24.47
C GLY A 177 14.71 -6.47 -23.35
N ILE A 178 13.83 -7.42 -23.64
CA ILE A 178 12.85 -7.94 -22.68
C ILE A 178 13.27 -9.34 -22.23
N ARG A 179 13.24 -9.59 -20.92
CA ARG A 179 13.47 -10.91 -20.33
C ARG A 179 12.48 -11.95 -20.85
N ASP A 180 12.95 -13.16 -21.10
CA ASP A 180 12.20 -14.24 -21.76
C ASP A 180 11.66 -15.28 -20.78
N ASP A 181 12.07 -15.23 -19.50
CA ASP A 181 11.64 -16.15 -18.44
C ASP A 181 10.24 -15.82 -17.88
N LEU A 182 9.64 -14.70 -18.28
CA LEU A 182 8.30 -14.28 -17.89
C LEU A 182 7.29 -14.40 -19.05
N THR A 183 6.03 -14.64 -18.71
CA THR A 183 4.88 -14.58 -19.63
C THR A 183 3.68 -13.94 -18.93
N LEU A 184 2.76 -13.39 -19.72
CA LEU A 184 1.50 -12.87 -19.22
C LEU A 184 0.45 -13.99 -19.14
N LEU A 185 -0.50 -13.84 -18.22
CA LEU A 185 -1.75 -14.62 -18.21
C LEU A 185 -2.67 -14.21 -19.38
N LEU A 186 -2.51 -12.96 -19.84
CA LEU A 186 -3.05 -12.48 -21.09
C LEU A 186 -2.31 -13.13 -22.27
N ASP A 187 -2.98 -13.28 -23.40
CA ASP A 187 -2.40 -13.80 -24.65
C ASP A 187 -1.52 -12.79 -25.39
N GLU A 188 -1.47 -11.54 -24.91
CA GLU A 188 -0.50 -10.54 -25.31
C GLU A 188 0.94 -10.92 -24.93
N ASP A 189 1.87 -10.60 -25.83
CA ASP A 189 3.30 -10.61 -25.52
C ASP A 189 3.68 -9.43 -24.62
N MET A 190 4.74 -9.58 -23.81
CA MET A 190 5.19 -8.55 -22.87
C MET A 190 5.52 -7.21 -23.55
N ASN A 191 6.02 -7.24 -24.80
CA ASN A 191 6.33 -6.05 -25.59
C ASN A 191 5.08 -5.31 -26.10
N SER A 192 3.92 -5.97 -26.09
CA SER A 192 2.64 -5.45 -26.60
C SER A 192 1.76 -4.82 -25.53
N VAL A 193 2.30 -4.71 -24.30
CA VAL A 193 1.66 -4.06 -23.16
C VAL A 193 2.33 -2.73 -22.83
N ASN A 194 1.54 -1.70 -22.58
CA ASN A 194 2.05 -0.38 -22.17
C ASN A 194 1.80 -0.08 -20.68
N LEU A 195 2.64 0.76 -20.09
CA LEU A 195 2.56 1.22 -18.70
C LEU A 195 1.74 2.50 -18.56
N CYS A 196 0.98 2.58 -17.46
CA CYS A 196 0.20 3.77 -17.12
C CYS A 196 1.09 5.01 -16.87
N ALA A 197 1.02 6.01 -17.76
CA ALA A 197 1.74 7.27 -17.64
C ALA A 197 1.40 8.06 -16.35
N LEU A 198 0.12 8.09 -15.95
CA LEU A 198 -0.32 8.78 -14.72
C LEU A 198 0.36 8.21 -13.47
N HIS A 199 0.48 6.89 -13.38
CA HIS A 199 1.11 6.26 -12.22
C HIS A 199 2.61 6.45 -12.21
N CYS A 200 3.27 6.48 -13.37
CA CYS A 200 4.67 6.91 -13.46
C CYS A 200 4.84 8.35 -12.96
N GLU A 201 3.98 9.27 -13.39
CA GLU A 201 4.00 10.68 -13.00
C GLU A 201 3.86 10.83 -11.47
N MET A 202 2.73 10.36 -10.94
CA MET A 202 2.37 10.49 -9.53
C MET A 202 3.41 9.86 -8.61
N ARG A 203 3.87 8.63 -8.91
CA ARG A 203 4.78 7.91 -8.02
C ARG A 203 6.16 8.51 -7.99
N ASN A 204 6.69 8.97 -9.12
CA ASN A 204 8.00 9.61 -9.12
C ASN A 204 7.96 11.01 -8.49
N THR A 205 6.89 11.79 -8.71
CA THR A 205 6.69 13.08 -8.02
C THR A 205 6.60 12.90 -6.51
N GLU A 206 5.80 11.94 -6.02
CA GLU A 206 5.74 11.58 -4.60
C GLU A 206 7.15 11.21 -4.08
N GLN A 207 7.91 10.37 -4.79
CA GLN A 207 9.22 9.94 -4.31
C GLN A 207 10.25 11.07 -4.23
N ILE A 208 10.26 12.00 -5.21
CA ILE A 208 11.11 13.19 -5.18
C ILE A 208 10.74 14.09 -4.00
N LEU A 209 9.45 14.39 -3.81
CA LEU A 209 8.99 15.21 -2.68
C LEU A 209 9.28 14.54 -1.33
N GLY A 210 9.26 13.21 -1.27
CA GLY A 210 9.64 12.46 -0.06
C GLY A 210 11.13 12.59 0.24
N SER A 211 11.98 12.51 -0.78
CA SER A 211 13.42 12.75 -0.61
C SER A 211 13.70 14.21 -0.23
N LEU A 212 13.04 15.17 -0.90
CA LEU A 212 13.15 16.60 -0.58
C LEU A 212 12.70 16.89 0.85
N GLY A 213 11.59 16.28 1.27
CA GLY A 213 11.07 16.39 2.64
C GLY A 213 12.03 15.85 3.70
N LEU A 214 12.76 14.77 3.39
CA LEU A 214 13.81 14.26 4.27
C LEU A 214 14.97 15.26 4.40
N TYR A 215 15.44 15.83 3.29
CA TYR A 215 16.50 16.85 3.30
C TYR A 215 16.05 18.11 4.05
N ALA A 216 14.86 18.63 3.75
CA ALA A 216 14.28 19.78 4.42
C ALA A 216 14.14 19.53 5.93
N TYR A 217 13.77 18.32 6.35
CA TYR A 217 13.76 17.94 7.75
C TYR A 217 15.15 17.99 8.38
N LYS A 218 16.17 17.40 7.73
CA LYS A 218 17.55 17.36 8.25
C LYS A 218 18.16 18.75 8.47
N ILE A 219 17.81 19.71 7.62
CA ILE A 219 18.32 21.10 7.71
C ILE A 219 17.38 22.05 8.47
N GLY A 220 16.26 21.57 9.02
CA GLY A 220 15.30 22.40 9.75
C GLY A 220 14.47 23.36 8.87
N ALA A 221 14.24 23.01 7.60
CA ALA A 221 13.46 23.77 6.61
C ALA A 221 12.12 23.09 6.22
N LEU A 222 11.69 22.05 6.95
CA LEU A 222 10.46 21.31 6.63
C LEU A 222 9.19 22.18 6.72
N GLU A 223 9.18 23.20 7.58
CA GLU A 223 8.08 24.16 7.68
C GLU A 223 7.97 24.99 6.40
N ASN A 224 9.07 25.60 5.94
CA ASN A 224 9.14 26.35 4.68
C ASN A 224 8.61 25.53 3.50
N LEU A 225 9.00 24.26 3.41
CA LEU A 225 8.49 23.35 2.37
C LEU A 225 6.98 23.13 2.50
N ASN A 226 6.48 22.82 3.69
CA ASN A 226 5.05 22.59 3.89
C ASN A 226 4.20 23.84 3.66
N GLU A 227 4.70 25.02 4.01
CA GLU A 227 4.06 26.30 3.71
C GLU A 227 3.97 26.50 2.20
N LYS A 228 5.07 26.28 1.46
CA LYS A 228 5.06 26.42 0.01
C LYS A 228 4.12 25.44 -0.68
N LEU A 229 4.07 24.19 -0.22
CA LEU A 229 3.11 23.21 -0.72
C LEU A 229 1.66 23.58 -0.37
N ALA A 230 1.41 24.22 0.77
CA ALA A 230 0.08 24.68 1.16
C ALA A 230 -0.43 25.86 0.32
N GLU A 231 0.45 26.77 -0.11
CA GLU A 231 0.12 27.84 -1.06
C GLU A 231 -0.38 27.30 -2.40
N LEU A 232 0.29 26.25 -2.90
CA LEU A 232 0.04 25.65 -4.20
C LEU A 232 -1.06 24.58 -4.18
N GLY A 233 -1.37 24.06 -2.99
CA GLY A 233 -2.29 22.96 -2.76
C GLY A 233 -3.77 23.37 -2.72
N PRO A 234 -4.70 22.40 -2.69
CA PRO A 234 -6.12 22.68 -2.61
C PRO A 234 -6.48 23.34 -1.27
N LYS A 235 -7.38 24.32 -1.29
CA LYS A 235 -7.84 25.07 -0.09
C LYS A 235 -8.34 24.19 1.07
N SER A 236 -8.74 22.95 0.78
CA SER A 236 -9.17 21.95 1.76
C SER A 236 -8.03 21.31 2.54
N MET A 237 -6.79 21.35 2.04
CA MET A 237 -5.59 20.86 2.72
C MET A 237 -4.72 22.05 3.12
N LYS A 238 -4.92 22.58 4.33
CA LYS A 238 -4.28 23.84 4.74
C LYS A 238 -2.90 23.68 5.39
N LYS A 239 -2.49 22.49 5.85
CA LYS A 239 -1.15 22.23 6.45
C LYS A 239 -0.71 20.76 6.33
N ASN A 240 0.61 20.53 6.39
CA ASN A 240 1.27 19.23 6.55
C ASN A 240 1.07 18.23 5.40
N PHE A 241 1.47 18.63 4.19
CA PHE A 241 1.60 17.74 3.03
C PHE A 241 2.65 16.67 3.28
N ILE A 242 3.75 17.04 3.94
CA ILE A 242 4.83 16.15 4.33
C ILE A 242 4.85 16.05 5.86
N ARG A 243 4.78 14.83 6.37
CA ARG A 243 4.73 14.51 7.80
C ARG A 243 5.81 13.51 8.16
N ILE A 244 6.39 13.68 9.35
CA ILE A 244 7.27 12.68 9.94
C ILE A 244 6.41 11.73 10.78
N LYS A 245 6.53 10.42 10.55
CA LYS A 245 5.94 9.43 11.46
C LYS A 245 6.63 9.54 12.81
N ASP A 246 5.82 9.69 13.86
CA ASP A 246 6.30 9.80 15.23
C ASP A 246 7.06 8.53 15.64
N ASN A 247 8.34 8.70 15.98
CA ASN A 247 9.21 7.59 16.34
C ASN A 247 9.17 7.46 17.87
N ARG A 248 8.38 6.52 18.39
CA ARG A 248 8.28 6.28 19.85
C ARG A 248 9.64 5.89 20.48
N ASN A 249 10.64 5.53 19.67
CA ASN A 249 12.04 5.41 20.05
C ASN A 249 12.82 6.66 19.64
N LYS A 250 13.00 7.60 20.59
CA LYS A 250 13.69 8.90 20.39
C LYS A 250 15.16 8.85 19.91
N ASN A 251 15.73 7.65 19.69
CA ASN A 251 17.15 7.44 19.37
C ASN A 251 17.42 6.92 17.94
N LEU A 252 16.41 6.71 17.10
CA LEU A 252 16.59 6.24 15.72
C LEU A 252 16.55 7.41 14.72
N GLU A 253 17.56 7.49 13.85
CA GLU A 253 17.65 8.52 12.80
C GLU A 253 16.41 8.49 11.90
N VAL A 254 15.87 9.68 11.59
CA VAL A 254 14.78 9.81 10.64
C VAL A 254 15.28 9.51 9.23
N THR A 255 14.91 8.34 8.71
CA THR A 255 15.10 7.95 7.31
C THR A 255 13.86 8.21 6.44
N LYS A 256 13.99 8.03 5.12
CA LYS A 256 12.90 8.22 4.15
C LYS A 256 11.61 7.45 4.48
N ASN A 257 11.71 6.28 5.13
CA ASN A 257 10.56 5.46 5.52
C ASN A 257 9.65 6.12 6.57
N HIS A 258 10.15 7.13 7.27
CA HIS A 258 9.41 7.92 8.23
C HIS A 258 8.68 9.10 7.57
N ILE A 259 9.05 9.48 6.34
CA ILE A 259 8.40 10.55 5.60
C ILE A 259 7.08 10.03 5.02
N LYS A 260 5.98 10.70 5.37
CA LYS A 260 4.65 10.49 4.81
C LYS A 260 4.28 11.69 3.97
N ILE A 261 3.81 11.44 2.76
CA ILE A 261 3.31 12.46 1.84
C ILE A 261 1.81 12.26 1.71
N ALA A 262 1.04 13.33 1.81
CA ALA A 262 -0.37 13.32 1.47
C ALA A 262 -0.54 12.96 -0.01
N SER A 263 -1.62 12.27 -0.37
CA SER A 263 -1.87 11.97 -1.79
C SER A 263 -2.07 13.26 -2.58
N ILE A 264 -1.31 13.44 -3.65
CA ILE A 264 -1.26 14.68 -4.45
C ILE A 264 -1.87 14.55 -5.86
N SER A 265 -2.71 13.55 -6.11
CA SER A 265 -3.24 13.26 -7.46
C SER A 265 -3.94 14.43 -8.17
N GLY A 266 -3.76 14.49 -9.50
CA GLY A 266 -4.55 15.35 -10.38
C GLY A 266 -4.06 16.80 -10.43
N PRO A 267 -4.94 17.82 -10.26
CA PRO A 267 -4.54 19.23 -10.38
C PRO A 267 -3.45 19.67 -9.40
N THR A 268 -3.41 19.08 -8.20
CA THR A 268 -2.42 19.43 -7.16
C THR A 268 -1.01 19.04 -7.57
N GLU A 269 -0.79 17.80 -7.99
CA GLU A 269 0.50 17.35 -8.52
C GLU A 269 0.97 18.22 -9.68
N ARG A 270 0.07 18.57 -10.61
CA ARG A 270 0.42 19.42 -11.76
C ARG A 270 0.84 20.82 -11.32
N SER A 271 0.15 21.38 -10.33
CA SER A 271 0.53 22.64 -9.68
C SER A 271 1.92 22.53 -9.06
N PHE A 272 2.22 21.44 -8.38
CA PHE A 272 3.53 21.22 -7.76
C PHE A 272 4.64 21.05 -8.81
N LEU A 273 4.43 20.25 -9.85
CA LEU A 273 5.40 20.08 -10.93
C LEU A 273 5.68 21.38 -11.69
N ALA A 274 4.64 22.19 -11.93
CA ALA A 274 4.80 23.49 -12.59
C ALA A 274 5.64 24.48 -11.77
N ASN A 275 5.60 24.37 -10.43
CA ASN A 275 6.30 25.25 -9.49
C ASN A 275 7.43 24.52 -8.74
N ILE A 276 7.95 23.43 -9.31
CA ILE A 276 8.86 22.53 -8.58
C ILE A 276 10.18 23.21 -8.19
N GLU A 277 10.63 24.18 -8.98
CA GLU A 277 11.82 24.99 -8.70
C GLU A 277 11.66 25.79 -7.42
N ASP A 278 10.54 26.51 -7.29
CA ASP A 278 10.24 27.29 -6.09
C ASP A 278 10.04 26.41 -4.86
N ILE A 279 9.45 25.22 -5.04
CA ILE A 279 9.31 24.23 -3.98
C ILE A 279 10.69 23.78 -3.50
N VAL A 280 11.61 23.45 -4.41
CA VAL A 280 12.99 23.06 -4.06
C VAL A 280 13.72 24.21 -3.39
N ASN A 281 13.62 25.42 -3.91
CA ASN A 281 14.26 26.61 -3.34
C ASN A 281 13.77 26.90 -1.91
N SER A 282 12.48 26.70 -1.65
CA SER A 282 11.89 26.89 -0.32
C SER A 282 12.32 25.79 0.66
N ALA A 283 12.44 24.56 0.17
CA ALA A 283 12.85 23.40 0.96
C ALA A 283 14.34 23.37 1.29
N LEU A 284 15.17 23.89 0.39
CA LEU A 284 16.63 23.94 0.48
C LEU A 284 17.07 25.40 0.60
N ALA A 285 16.60 26.07 1.65
CA ALA A 285 17.00 27.44 1.95
C ALA A 285 18.51 27.52 2.21
N VAL A 286 19.19 28.45 1.55
CA VAL A 286 20.67 28.51 1.51
C VAL A 286 21.24 28.76 2.91
N ASP A 287 20.64 29.67 3.68
CA ASP A 287 21.02 29.95 5.07
C ASP A 287 20.97 28.69 5.96
N LYS A 288 19.96 27.84 5.76
CA LYS A 288 19.79 26.57 6.47
C LYS A 288 20.79 25.52 6.03
N LEU A 289 21.11 25.47 4.72
CA LEU A 289 22.13 24.58 4.17
C LEU A 289 23.53 24.95 4.66
N VAL A 290 23.89 26.23 4.61
CA VAL A 290 25.19 26.75 5.10
C VAL A 290 25.38 26.36 6.56
N SER A 291 24.33 26.51 7.38
CA SER A 291 24.36 26.14 8.81
C SER A 291 24.52 24.63 9.05
N TYR A 292 24.20 23.79 8.06
CA TYR A 292 24.25 22.33 8.14
C TYR A 292 25.56 21.74 7.61
N ILE A 293 26.19 22.38 6.62
CA ILE A 293 27.42 21.93 5.98
C ILE A 293 28.60 22.27 6.90
N THR A 294 29.56 21.38 7.09
CA THR A 294 30.85 21.71 7.74
C THR A 294 31.92 22.01 6.68
N ILE A 295 32.96 22.77 7.02
CA ILE A 295 34.05 23.12 6.08
C ILE A 295 34.71 21.86 5.50
N SER A 296 35.05 20.87 6.34
CA SER A 296 35.65 19.62 5.87
C SER A 296 34.73 18.83 4.93
N ALA A 297 33.41 18.85 5.18
CA ALA A 297 32.43 18.20 4.32
C ALA A 297 32.20 18.96 3.01
N ALA A 298 32.50 20.26 2.97
CA ALA A 298 32.33 21.11 1.79
C ALA A 298 33.35 20.74 0.69
N GLU A 299 34.62 20.61 1.03
CA GLU A 299 35.69 20.18 0.10
C GLU A 299 35.42 18.78 -0.47
N ASP A 300 35.15 17.82 0.42
CA ASP A 300 34.82 16.44 0.05
C ASP A 300 33.59 16.37 -0.87
N TYR A 301 32.62 17.27 -0.67
CA TYR A 301 31.44 17.37 -1.52
C TYR A 301 31.80 17.86 -2.93
N LEU A 302 32.57 18.96 -3.05
CA LEU A 302 32.96 19.54 -4.33
C LEU A 302 33.80 18.57 -5.17
N LEU A 303 34.78 17.89 -4.56
CA LEU A 303 35.59 16.87 -5.24
C LEU A 303 34.72 15.74 -5.80
N LYS A 304 33.72 15.27 -5.04
CA LYS A 304 32.75 14.27 -5.53
C LYS A 304 31.94 14.82 -6.71
N LYS A 305 31.60 16.11 -6.72
CA LYS A 305 30.86 16.73 -7.83
C LYS A 305 31.70 16.89 -9.10
N ILE A 306 33.00 17.09 -9.01
CA ILE A 306 33.90 17.03 -10.18
C ILE A 306 33.85 15.62 -10.78
N GLY A 307 34.04 14.57 -9.96
CA GLY A 307 33.96 13.18 -10.43
C GLY A 307 32.61 12.84 -11.08
N PHE A 308 31.51 13.37 -10.53
CA PHE A 308 30.19 13.25 -11.13
C PHE A 308 30.08 13.99 -12.48
N CYS A 309 30.57 15.22 -12.58
CA CYS A 309 30.58 15.98 -13.83
C CYS A 309 31.35 15.23 -14.93
N GLU A 310 32.53 14.68 -14.59
CA GLU A 310 33.31 13.87 -15.53
C GLU A 310 32.55 12.63 -16.02
N GLU A 311 31.83 11.95 -15.13
CA GLU A 311 31.04 10.78 -15.50
C GLU A 311 29.95 11.14 -16.51
N ILE A 312 29.21 12.23 -16.26
CA ILE A 312 28.18 12.71 -17.18
C ILE A 312 28.79 13.14 -18.52
N ILE A 313 29.92 13.85 -18.50
CA ILE A 313 30.63 14.26 -19.71
C ILE A 313 31.03 13.02 -20.52
N LYS A 314 31.61 11.99 -19.89
CA LYS A 314 31.97 10.72 -20.54
C LYS A 314 30.75 10.00 -21.12
N PHE A 315 29.60 10.05 -20.44
CA PHE A 315 28.34 9.52 -20.96
C PHE A 315 27.87 10.29 -22.19
N LEU A 316 27.89 11.62 -22.16
CA LEU A 316 27.44 12.48 -23.26
C LEU A 316 28.39 12.41 -24.48
N GLU A 317 29.71 12.33 -24.28
CA GLU A 317 30.70 12.24 -25.36
C GLU A 317 30.58 10.94 -26.16
N LYS A 318 30.04 9.87 -25.57
CA LYS A 318 29.67 8.64 -26.30
C LYS A 318 28.54 8.86 -27.29
N ASN A 319 27.83 9.97 -27.21
CA ASN A 319 26.68 10.32 -28.04
C ASN A 319 26.94 11.53 -28.97
N LEU A 320 28.21 11.77 -29.34
CA LEU A 320 28.61 12.78 -30.33
C LEU A 320 28.55 12.25 -31.77
N PRO A 321 28.63 13.12 -32.80
CA PRO A 321 28.60 12.69 -34.20
C PRO A 321 29.67 11.65 -34.53
N GLY A 322 29.30 10.67 -35.36
CA GLY A 322 30.15 9.53 -35.72
C GLY A 322 30.24 8.45 -34.65
N LYS A 323 29.61 8.63 -33.48
CA LYS A 323 29.41 7.57 -32.48
C LYS A 323 28.11 6.80 -32.75
N THR A 324 28.00 5.63 -32.13
CA THR A 324 26.82 4.77 -32.24
C THR A 324 25.83 5.03 -31.12
N PHE A 325 24.55 5.03 -31.47
CA PHE A 325 23.43 5.05 -30.54
C PHE A 325 22.61 3.78 -30.73
N ILE A 326 22.15 3.17 -29.64
CA ILE A 326 21.40 1.91 -29.68
C ILE A 326 19.95 2.20 -29.31
N ARG A 327 19.06 2.00 -30.27
CA ARG A 327 17.62 2.02 -30.07
C ARG A 327 17.16 0.65 -29.64
N ASP A 328 16.55 0.58 -28.46
CA ASP A 328 15.95 -0.64 -27.97
C ASP A 328 14.45 -0.66 -28.29
N HIS A 329 14.00 -1.72 -28.95
CA HIS A 329 12.60 -2.01 -29.24
C HIS A 329 12.08 -3.19 -28.40
N GLY A 330 12.88 -3.68 -27.45
CA GLY A 330 12.55 -4.78 -26.54
C GLY A 330 12.75 -6.16 -27.18
N ILE A 331 12.22 -6.37 -28.38
CA ILE A 331 12.40 -7.62 -29.15
C ILE A 331 13.61 -7.61 -30.08
N HIS A 332 14.09 -6.42 -30.43
CA HIS A 332 15.28 -6.23 -31.25
C HIS A 332 15.94 -4.90 -30.90
N GLN A 333 17.18 -4.74 -31.34
CA GLN A 333 17.96 -3.51 -31.17
C GLN A 333 18.41 -3.00 -32.52
N GLU A 334 18.30 -1.69 -32.73
CA GLU A 334 18.82 -1.00 -33.90
C GLU A 334 20.03 -0.15 -33.50
N VAL A 335 21.15 -0.33 -34.20
CA VAL A 335 22.34 0.49 -34.00
C VAL A 335 22.39 1.54 -35.09
N ILE A 336 22.34 2.82 -34.70
CA ILE A 336 22.41 3.95 -35.61
C ILE A 336 23.71 4.73 -35.39
N THR A 337 24.14 5.47 -36.41
CA THR A 337 25.23 6.44 -36.27
C THR A 337 24.64 7.82 -36.04
N ILE A 338 25.16 8.54 -35.05
CA ILE A 338 24.71 9.91 -34.75
C ILE A 338 25.25 10.83 -35.84
N MET A 339 24.33 11.49 -36.55
CA MET A 339 24.66 12.36 -37.67
C MET A 339 24.94 13.80 -37.20
N PRO A 340 25.85 14.52 -37.87
CA PRO A 340 26.02 15.95 -37.68
C PRO A 340 24.69 16.72 -37.92
N GLY A 341 24.37 17.68 -37.05
CA GLY A 341 23.14 18.47 -37.08
C GLY A 341 21.89 17.75 -36.55
N SER A 342 22.00 16.50 -36.09
CA SER A 342 20.86 15.77 -35.51
C SER A 342 20.38 16.38 -34.20
N LYS A 343 19.09 16.18 -33.86
CA LYS A 343 18.53 16.61 -32.56
C LYS A 343 19.31 16.04 -31.37
N VAL A 344 19.80 14.80 -31.51
CA VAL A 344 20.67 14.15 -30.53
C VAL A 344 21.96 14.94 -30.33
N GLU A 345 22.69 15.27 -31.40
CA GLU A 345 23.92 16.09 -31.27
C GLU A 345 23.63 17.44 -30.62
N ILE A 346 22.59 18.14 -31.09
CA ILE A 346 22.24 19.48 -30.56
C ILE A 346 21.98 19.39 -29.05
N HIS A 347 21.20 18.40 -28.62
CA HIS A 347 20.93 18.15 -27.21
C HIS A 347 22.22 17.84 -26.43
N VAL A 348 23.02 16.89 -26.92
CA VAL A 348 24.27 16.44 -26.28
C VAL A 348 25.27 17.58 -26.13
N ARG A 349 25.47 18.42 -27.16
CA ARG A 349 26.36 19.58 -27.08
C ARG A 349 25.90 20.61 -26.07
N GLY A 350 24.60 20.89 -26.02
CA GLY A 350 24.02 21.81 -25.03
C GLY A 350 24.25 21.32 -23.60
N ARG A 351 24.08 20.02 -23.35
CA ARG A 351 24.34 19.42 -22.03
C ARG A 351 25.84 19.36 -21.72
N LEU A 352 26.70 19.02 -22.68
CA LEU A 352 28.16 19.03 -22.51
C LEU A 352 28.68 20.40 -22.09
N LEU A 353 28.18 21.47 -22.71
CA LEU A 353 28.56 22.84 -22.35
C LEU A 353 28.20 23.13 -20.88
N TYR A 354 26.99 22.79 -20.47
CA TYR A 354 26.54 22.97 -19.08
C TYR A 354 27.42 22.20 -18.08
N TRP A 355 27.73 20.92 -18.34
CA TRP A 355 28.54 20.12 -17.42
C TRP A 355 30.00 20.55 -17.36
N LYS A 356 30.57 20.99 -18.48
CA LYS A 356 31.93 21.55 -18.52
C LYS A 356 32.01 22.89 -17.78
N ASP A 357 31.01 23.75 -17.93
CA ASP A 357 30.90 25.00 -17.16
C ASP A 357 30.80 24.72 -15.65
N LEU A 358 29.91 23.81 -15.24
CA LEU A 358 29.75 23.46 -13.84
C LEU A 358 31.04 22.86 -13.24
N SER A 359 31.73 21.96 -13.95
CA SER A 359 33.02 21.43 -13.51
C SER A 359 34.04 22.56 -13.33
N GLY A 360 34.15 23.45 -14.32
CA GLY A 360 35.05 24.61 -14.27
C GLY A 360 34.77 25.55 -13.09
N ARG A 361 33.49 25.85 -12.83
CA ARG A 361 33.08 26.66 -11.66
C ARG A 361 33.49 26.02 -10.34
N ILE A 362 33.39 24.70 -10.22
CA ILE A 362 33.77 23.96 -9.01
C ILE A 362 35.30 23.92 -8.84
N GLU A 363 36.04 23.66 -9.93
CA GLU A 363 37.51 23.64 -9.94
C GLU A 363 38.11 25.02 -9.59
N GLU A 364 37.54 26.10 -10.14
CA GLU A 364 37.93 27.47 -9.83
C GLU A 364 37.72 27.78 -8.34
N SER A 365 36.56 27.42 -7.78
CA SER A 365 36.26 27.63 -6.36
C SER A 365 37.21 26.84 -5.44
N LEU A 366 37.56 25.60 -5.79
CA LEU A 366 38.54 24.81 -5.04
C LEU A 366 39.96 25.40 -5.13
N THR A 367 40.32 26.02 -6.24
CA THR A 367 41.64 26.67 -6.38
C THR A 367 41.75 27.91 -5.49
N ILE A 368 40.69 28.74 -5.44
CA ILE A 368 40.63 29.93 -4.59
C ILE A 368 40.71 29.54 -3.11
N MET A 369 39.98 28.50 -2.71
CA MET A 369 40.03 27.89 -1.39
C MET A 369 41.46 27.55 -0.92
N GLU A 370 42.21 26.84 -1.77
CA GLU A 370 43.58 26.42 -1.46
C GLU A 370 44.57 27.59 -1.36
N ALA A 371 44.32 28.68 -2.10
CA ALA A 371 45.20 29.83 -2.16
C ALA A 371 44.94 30.88 -1.06
N GLU A 372 43.67 31.16 -0.74
CA GLU A 372 43.26 32.33 0.05
C GLU A 372 42.60 31.98 1.40
N GLY A 373 42.15 30.73 1.60
CA GLY A 373 41.42 30.30 2.80
C GLY A 373 40.04 30.97 2.90
N ASP A 374 39.05 30.41 2.21
CA ASP A 374 37.75 31.08 2.02
C ASP A 374 36.73 30.77 3.13
N GLU A 375 36.25 31.82 3.81
CA GLU A 375 35.17 31.74 4.80
C GLU A 375 33.78 31.44 4.17
N ASN A 376 33.67 31.39 2.83
CA ASN A 376 32.39 31.34 2.11
C ASN A 376 32.11 30.05 1.31
N ILE A 377 32.96 29.01 1.41
CA ILE A 377 32.75 27.75 0.67
C ILE A 377 31.43 27.06 1.00
N GLN A 378 30.97 27.16 2.25
CA GLN A 378 29.70 26.56 2.66
C GLN A 378 28.53 27.15 1.86
N ASP A 379 28.59 28.43 1.53
CA ASP A 379 27.59 29.09 0.68
C ASP A 379 27.66 28.59 -0.75
N PHE A 380 28.86 28.49 -1.33
CA PHE A 380 29.03 27.91 -2.66
C PHE A 380 28.51 26.47 -2.73
N VAL A 381 28.86 25.62 -1.76
CA VAL A 381 28.34 24.24 -1.67
C VAL A 381 26.83 24.21 -1.51
N ALA A 382 26.26 25.07 -0.66
CA ALA A 382 24.81 25.17 -0.51
C ALA A 382 24.13 25.56 -1.84
N GLN A 383 24.72 26.48 -2.60
CA GLN A 383 24.24 26.87 -3.92
C GLN A 383 24.32 25.72 -4.93
N ILE A 384 25.45 25.00 -5.02
CA ILE A 384 25.62 23.85 -5.91
C ILE A 384 24.66 22.72 -5.53
N GLN A 385 24.52 22.41 -4.24
CA GLN A 385 23.60 21.37 -3.76
C GLN A 385 22.15 21.70 -4.12
N ARG A 386 21.72 22.94 -3.93
CA ARG A 386 20.40 23.41 -4.35
C ARG A 386 20.24 23.38 -5.87
N GLU A 387 21.25 23.79 -6.64
CA GLU A 387 21.24 23.77 -8.11
C GLU A 387 21.05 22.34 -8.65
N LEU A 388 21.81 21.37 -8.15
CA LEU A 388 21.73 19.97 -8.56
C LEU A 388 20.41 19.32 -8.16
N PHE A 389 19.90 19.59 -6.95
CA PHE A 389 18.60 19.07 -6.53
C PHE A 389 17.46 19.68 -7.35
N ARG A 390 17.55 20.98 -7.66
CA ARG A 390 16.61 21.66 -8.56
C ARG A 390 16.63 20.99 -9.93
N MET A 391 17.80 20.66 -10.46
CA MET A 391 17.94 19.98 -11.74
C MET A 391 17.27 18.60 -11.75
N VAL A 392 17.43 17.79 -10.70
CA VAL A 392 16.69 16.52 -10.56
C VAL A 392 15.18 16.73 -10.73
N ALA A 393 14.65 17.78 -10.10
CA ALA A 393 13.23 18.06 -10.07
C ALA A 393 12.70 18.66 -11.39
N THR A 394 13.47 19.54 -12.02
CA THR A 394 13.12 20.14 -13.32
C THR A 394 13.23 19.15 -14.46
N MET A 395 14.26 18.30 -14.47
CA MET A 395 14.37 17.22 -15.46
C MET A 395 13.18 16.27 -15.36
N TRP A 396 12.78 15.92 -14.12
CA TRP A 396 11.58 15.12 -13.91
C TRP A 396 10.32 15.81 -14.45
N ARG A 397 10.11 17.10 -14.18
CA ARG A 397 8.99 17.88 -14.75
C ARG A 397 8.97 17.75 -16.27
N ASP A 398 10.10 17.93 -16.93
CA ASP A 398 10.19 17.91 -18.39
C ASP A 398 9.95 16.50 -18.96
N ILE A 399 10.49 15.46 -18.31
CA ILE A 399 10.25 14.04 -18.64
C ILE A 399 8.78 13.68 -18.46
N ALA A 400 8.17 14.09 -17.34
CA ALA A 400 6.76 13.86 -17.03
C ALA A 400 5.84 14.49 -18.07
N VAL A 401 6.15 15.70 -18.55
CA VAL A 401 5.38 16.35 -19.63
C VAL A 401 5.44 15.52 -20.91
N VAL A 402 6.61 15.03 -21.32
CA VAL A 402 6.73 14.20 -22.53
C VAL A 402 5.94 12.89 -22.37
N ALA A 403 6.13 12.18 -21.25
CA ALA A 403 5.41 10.93 -20.96
C ALA A 403 3.88 11.11 -20.95
N ARG A 404 3.41 12.26 -20.48
CA ARG A 404 1.98 12.57 -20.36
C ARG A 404 1.35 13.06 -21.66
N ASP A 405 2.04 13.90 -22.42
CA ASP A 405 1.41 14.74 -23.44
C ASP A 405 1.87 14.48 -24.88
N LYS A 406 3.10 13.97 -25.09
CA LYS A 406 3.67 13.81 -26.44
C LYS A 406 3.16 12.54 -27.12
N ILE A 407 2.89 12.68 -28.41
CA ILE A 407 2.60 11.61 -29.35
C ILE A 407 3.61 11.76 -30.48
N PHE A 408 4.52 10.81 -30.60
CA PHE A 408 5.55 10.78 -31.62
C PHE A 408 4.99 10.22 -32.92
N GLN A 409 5.36 10.83 -34.04
CA GLN A 409 5.13 10.27 -35.37
C GLN A 409 6.25 9.28 -35.74
N GLU A 410 6.03 8.45 -36.77
CA GLU A 410 7.01 7.42 -37.20
C GLU A 410 8.37 8.02 -37.59
N ASP A 411 8.40 9.26 -38.10
CA ASP A 411 9.59 9.99 -38.49
C ASP A 411 10.27 10.78 -37.36
N GLU A 412 9.66 10.83 -36.16
CA GLU A 412 10.20 11.53 -34.98
C GLU A 412 11.05 10.62 -34.08
N ALA A 413 11.63 9.54 -34.62
CA ALA A 413 12.48 8.61 -33.87
C ALA A 413 13.67 9.31 -33.16
N ASP A 414 14.20 10.37 -33.76
CA ASP A 414 15.28 11.19 -33.20
C ASP A 414 14.87 11.96 -31.92
N GLU A 415 13.59 12.30 -31.78
CA GLU A 415 13.06 12.90 -30.54
C GLU A 415 12.96 11.88 -29.42
N ILE A 416 12.65 10.62 -29.75
CA ILE A 416 12.65 9.53 -28.79
C ILE A 416 14.08 9.22 -28.34
N ASP A 417 15.07 9.35 -29.22
CA ASP A 417 16.49 9.23 -28.88
C ASP A 417 16.92 10.33 -27.89
N VAL A 418 16.48 11.59 -28.11
CA VAL A 418 16.70 12.69 -27.15
C VAL A 418 15.98 12.44 -25.82
N PHE A 419 14.75 11.94 -25.86
CA PHE A 419 14.01 11.59 -24.64
C PHE A 419 14.71 10.51 -23.82
N ASP A 420 15.26 9.48 -24.49
CA ASP A 420 16.04 8.42 -23.88
C ASP A 420 17.29 8.97 -23.14
N LEU A 421 18.02 9.88 -23.79
CA LEU A 421 19.18 10.54 -23.18
C LEU A 421 18.80 11.36 -21.94
N LYS A 422 17.69 12.11 -22.00
CA LYS A 422 17.18 12.88 -20.84
C LYS A 422 16.82 11.97 -19.67
N CYS A 423 16.16 10.85 -19.93
CA CYS A 423 15.81 9.85 -18.93
C CYS A 423 17.06 9.24 -18.27
N LYS A 424 18.07 8.89 -19.07
CA LYS A 424 19.35 8.35 -18.57
C LYS A 424 20.14 9.38 -17.77
N GLU A 425 20.27 10.59 -18.28
CA GLU A 425 20.91 11.71 -17.56
C GLU A 425 20.22 11.94 -16.20
N TRP A 426 18.88 11.97 -16.18
CA TRP A 426 18.11 12.06 -14.93
C TRP A 426 18.43 10.89 -13.97
N GLY A 427 18.56 9.67 -14.48
CA GLY A 427 18.99 8.51 -13.72
C GLY A 427 20.36 8.68 -13.04
N PHE A 428 21.34 9.25 -13.76
CA PHE A 428 22.65 9.58 -13.18
C PHE A 428 22.53 10.64 -12.07
N HIS A 429 21.74 11.70 -12.26
CA HIS A 429 21.50 12.70 -11.22
C HIS A 429 20.84 12.13 -9.97
N LEU A 430 19.84 11.27 -10.15
CA LEU A 430 19.20 10.57 -9.05
C LEU A 430 20.20 9.70 -8.28
N ARG A 431 21.09 9.01 -9.00
CA ARG A 431 22.11 8.16 -8.39
C ARG A 431 23.13 8.95 -7.58
N ASP A 432 23.60 10.08 -8.11
CA ASP A 432 24.51 10.97 -7.40
C ASP A 432 23.84 11.64 -6.19
N THR A 433 22.58 12.04 -6.31
CA THR A 433 21.85 12.77 -5.25
C THR A 433 21.35 11.84 -4.12
N PHE A 434 20.96 10.60 -4.47
CA PHE A 434 20.24 9.68 -3.56
C PHE A 434 20.86 8.29 -3.44
N GLY A 435 22.00 8.04 -4.07
CA GLY A 435 22.69 6.75 -4.09
C GLY A 435 22.12 5.74 -5.12
N PRO A 436 22.65 4.50 -5.16
CA PRO A 436 22.26 3.46 -6.13
C PRO A 436 20.79 3.03 -6.05
N LEU A 437 20.10 3.35 -4.95
CA LEU A 437 18.66 3.17 -4.83
C LEU A 437 17.85 4.30 -5.52
N LEU A 438 18.52 5.26 -6.17
CA LEU A 438 17.99 6.38 -6.94
C LEU A 438 17.04 7.32 -6.20
N GLY A 439 16.73 7.07 -4.92
CA GLY A 439 15.70 7.81 -4.20
C GLY A 439 14.30 7.71 -4.84
N THR A 440 14.05 6.81 -5.78
CA THR A 440 12.77 6.61 -6.46
C THR A 440 12.19 5.23 -6.18
N GLY A 441 10.90 5.03 -6.50
CA GLY A 441 10.28 3.71 -6.52
C GLY A 441 10.64 2.92 -7.78
N ASP A 442 9.95 1.80 -7.99
CA ASP A 442 10.12 0.95 -9.18
C ASP A 442 9.83 1.73 -10.49
N TYR A 443 8.86 2.66 -10.44
CA TYR A 443 8.52 3.56 -11.55
C TYR A 443 9.65 4.48 -12.01
N GLY A 444 10.64 4.77 -11.16
CA GLY A 444 11.80 5.57 -11.57
C GLY A 444 12.65 4.82 -12.59
N HIS A 445 12.95 3.55 -12.30
CA HIS A 445 13.70 2.68 -13.19
C HIS A 445 12.93 2.39 -14.49
N LEU A 446 11.61 2.17 -14.42
CA LEU A 446 10.78 1.96 -15.61
C LEU A 446 10.85 3.16 -16.56
N ILE A 447 10.88 4.39 -16.04
CA ILE A 447 11.04 5.59 -16.86
C ILE A 447 12.45 5.71 -17.44
N ILE A 448 13.47 5.47 -16.61
CA ILE A 448 14.87 5.65 -17.01
C ILE A 448 15.28 4.66 -18.11
N GLU A 449 14.90 3.39 -17.97
CA GLU A 449 15.39 2.32 -18.85
C GLU A 449 14.39 1.91 -19.94
N HIS A 450 13.08 1.98 -19.66
CA HIS A 450 12.08 1.31 -20.50
C HIS A 450 11.06 2.26 -21.16
N ALA A 451 10.96 3.53 -20.73
CA ALA A 451 10.00 4.45 -21.35
C ALA A 451 10.30 4.72 -22.82
N SER A 452 11.57 4.85 -23.21
CA SER A 452 11.94 5.09 -24.60
C SER A 452 11.65 3.87 -25.48
N MET A 453 11.88 2.65 -24.97
CA MET A 453 11.46 1.40 -25.62
C MET A 453 9.94 1.38 -25.84
N LEU A 454 9.14 1.67 -24.80
CA LEU A 454 7.68 1.75 -24.92
C LEU A 454 7.23 2.84 -25.90
N MET A 455 7.87 4.00 -25.91
CA MET A 455 7.57 5.08 -26.86
C MET A 455 7.85 4.67 -28.31
N ARG A 456 8.89 3.87 -28.56
CA ARG A 456 9.17 3.33 -29.91
C ARG A 456 8.12 2.31 -30.35
N THR A 457 7.63 1.49 -29.42
CA THR A 457 6.61 0.47 -29.74
C THR A 457 5.21 1.07 -29.94
N PHE A 458 4.83 2.05 -29.12
CA PHE A 458 3.45 2.58 -29.09
C PHE A 458 3.30 3.99 -29.66
N GLY A 459 4.40 4.69 -29.96
CA GLY A 459 4.41 6.10 -30.37
C GLY A 459 4.04 7.09 -29.27
N SER A 460 3.59 6.63 -28.10
CA SER A 460 3.09 7.48 -27.02
C SER A 460 2.88 6.68 -25.73
N MET A 461 2.98 7.34 -24.57
CA MET A 461 2.44 6.85 -23.30
C MET A 461 1.13 7.58 -22.90
N ARG A 462 0.84 8.73 -23.53
CA ARG A 462 -0.36 9.56 -23.30
C ARG A 462 -1.67 8.80 -23.51
N GLU A 463 -1.78 8.13 -24.65
CA GLU A 463 -3.00 7.40 -25.03
C GLU A 463 -3.28 6.20 -24.10
N PHE A 464 -2.27 5.82 -23.32
CA PHE A 464 -2.24 4.66 -22.43
C PHE A 464 -2.15 5.05 -20.95
N SER A 465 -2.69 6.22 -20.58
CA SER A 465 -2.89 6.60 -19.17
C SER A 465 -4.20 6.01 -18.60
N ASN A 466 -4.18 5.58 -17.32
CA ASN A 466 -5.36 5.10 -16.58
C ASN A 466 -6.14 6.23 -15.87
N GLN A 467 -5.94 7.50 -16.24
CA GLN A 467 -6.57 8.64 -15.54
C GLN A 467 -8.10 8.57 -15.50
N GLY A 468 -8.71 8.17 -16.61
CA GLY A 468 -10.16 7.97 -16.65
C GLY A 468 -10.60 6.86 -15.68
N PHE A 469 -9.78 5.81 -15.56
CA PHE A 469 -10.09 4.56 -14.86
C PHE A 469 -10.02 4.78 -13.35
N GLU A 470 -9.01 5.51 -12.89
CA GLU A 470 -8.95 6.05 -11.53
C GLU A 470 -10.13 6.96 -11.18
N SER A 471 -10.57 7.76 -12.16
CA SER A 471 -11.73 8.63 -11.98
C SER A 471 -13.05 7.83 -11.91
N SER A 472 -13.17 6.70 -12.60
CA SER A 472 -14.33 5.81 -12.45
C SER A 472 -14.34 5.11 -11.10
N HIS A 473 -13.19 4.73 -10.55
CA HIS A 473 -13.12 4.11 -9.21
C HIS A 473 -13.70 4.99 -8.09
N LYS A 474 -13.68 6.33 -8.22
CA LYS A 474 -14.38 7.22 -7.27
C LYS A 474 -15.90 7.01 -7.29
N VAL A 475 -16.46 6.80 -8.48
CA VAL A 475 -17.89 6.49 -8.67
C VAL A 475 -18.17 5.06 -8.21
N ASP A 476 -17.34 4.10 -8.61
CA ASP A 476 -17.49 2.69 -8.24
C ASP A 476 -17.44 2.51 -6.71
N ARG A 477 -16.50 3.17 -6.02
CA ARG A 477 -16.41 3.16 -4.55
C ARG A 477 -17.63 3.79 -3.88
N ARG A 478 -18.14 4.89 -4.43
CA ARG A 478 -19.35 5.54 -3.90
C ARG A 478 -20.56 4.62 -4.06
N LEU A 479 -20.72 4.01 -5.23
CA LEU A 479 -21.79 3.05 -5.50
C LEU A 479 -21.67 1.83 -4.60
N TYR A 480 -20.45 1.28 -4.42
CA TYR A 480 -20.17 0.19 -3.48
C TYR A 480 -20.65 0.55 -2.07
N LEU A 481 -20.25 1.71 -1.54
CA LEU A 481 -20.62 2.17 -0.19
C LEU A 481 -22.13 2.40 -0.02
N GLN A 482 -22.83 2.79 -1.08
CA GLN A 482 -24.28 3.03 -1.04
C GLN A 482 -25.10 1.75 -1.24
N ALA A 483 -24.58 0.79 -2.00
CA ALA A 483 -25.26 -0.45 -2.34
C ALA A 483 -25.17 -1.52 -1.24
N THR A 484 -24.13 -1.49 -0.41
CA THR A 484 -23.93 -2.46 0.70
C THR A 484 -24.80 -2.21 1.93
N ASN A 485 -25.68 -1.19 1.92
CA ASN A 485 -26.42 -0.76 3.11
C ASN A 485 -27.89 -1.23 3.17
N HIS A 486 -28.42 -1.92 2.15
CA HIS A 486 -29.81 -2.39 2.16
C HIS A 486 -29.96 -3.80 1.52
N ASP A 487 -30.31 -4.76 2.38
CA ASP A 487 -31.18 -5.93 2.13
C ASP A 487 -30.68 -7.27 1.56
N ILE A 488 -29.41 -7.51 1.16
CA ILE A 488 -29.02 -8.86 0.68
C ILE A 488 -27.62 -9.31 1.15
N GLN A 489 -27.58 -10.40 1.94
CA GLN A 489 -26.38 -11.06 2.49
C GLN A 489 -25.69 -12.06 1.53
N GLU A 490 -25.80 -11.92 0.21
CA GLU A 490 -25.12 -12.83 -0.73
C GLU A 490 -23.71 -12.35 -1.10
N LYS A 491 -22.74 -13.28 -1.13
CA LYS A 491 -21.43 -13.07 -1.77
C LYS A 491 -21.67 -12.67 -3.23
N ASP A 492 -21.14 -11.51 -3.65
CA ASP A 492 -21.16 -10.94 -5.01
C ASP A 492 -22.32 -9.97 -5.39
N SER A 493 -23.27 -9.68 -4.49
CA SER A 493 -24.39 -8.75 -4.79
C SER A 493 -23.91 -7.32 -5.13
N SER A 494 -22.90 -6.82 -4.41
CA SER A 494 -22.41 -5.44 -4.53
C SER A 494 -21.74 -5.14 -5.87
N VAL A 495 -21.01 -6.09 -6.47
CA VAL A 495 -20.34 -5.89 -7.77
C VAL A 495 -21.37 -5.87 -8.90
N LYS A 496 -22.34 -6.79 -8.87
CA LYS A 496 -23.47 -6.80 -9.81
C LYS A 496 -24.27 -5.50 -9.71
N GLN A 497 -24.51 -4.98 -8.51
CA GLN A 497 -25.17 -3.69 -8.29
C GLN A 497 -24.37 -2.52 -8.85
N ILE A 498 -23.04 -2.46 -8.65
CA ILE A 498 -22.19 -1.40 -9.23
C ILE A 498 -22.27 -1.42 -10.76
N LEU A 499 -22.07 -2.58 -11.38
CA LEU A 499 -22.15 -2.70 -12.84
C LEU A 499 -23.56 -2.31 -13.32
N THR A 500 -24.61 -2.79 -12.65
CA THR A 500 -26.00 -2.44 -12.97
C THR A 500 -26.22 -0.93 -12.91
N HIS A 501 -25.80 -0.26 -11.83
CA HIS A 501 -25.92 1.19 -11.70
C HIS A 501 -25.17 1.94 -12.80
N VAL A 502 -23.94 1.52 -13.13
CA VAL A 502 -23.15 2.13 -14.20
C VAL A 502 -23.87 1.98 -15.55
N TYR A 503 -24.35 0.77 -15.89
CA TYR A 503 -25.05 0.54 -17.16
C TYR A 503 -26.41 1.24 -17.22
N VAL A 504 -27.16 1.27 -16.10
CA VAL A 504 -28.43 2.01 -16.00
C VAL A 504 -28.21 3.50 -16.20
N ASP A 505 -27.17 4.11 -15.62
CA ASP A 505 -26.82 5.52 -15.85
C ASP A 505 -26.54 5.80 -17.34
N LYS A 506 -25.82 4.91 -18.03
CA LYS A 506 -25.60 5.03 -19.49
C LYS A 506 -26.90 4.94 -20.28
N LEU A 507 -27.79 4.02 -19.91
CA LEU A 507 -29.10 3.85 -20.55
C LEU A 507 -30.00 5.06 -20.32
N LEU A 508 -30.04 5.61 -19.11
CA LEU A 508 -30.77 6.83 -18.78
C LEU A 508 -30.21 8.05 -19.52
N PHE A 509 -28.89 8.16 -19.66
CA PHE A 509 -28.28 9.22 -20.48
C PHE A 509 -28.63 9.07 -21.96
N LEU A 510 -28.68 7.85 -22.50
CA LEU A 510 -29.15 7.59 -23.86
C LEU A 510 -30.61 7.99 -24.01
N ARG A 511 -31.47 7.62 -23.06
CA ARG A 511 -32.88 8.03 -23.02
C ARG A 511 -33.00 9.56 -23.04
N LEU A 512 -32.27 10.27 -22.20
CA LEU A 512 -32.22 11.74 -22.18
C LEU A 512 -31.81 12.31 -23.54
N SER A 513 -30.83 11.69 -24.20
CA SER A 513 -30.38 12.10 -25.53
C SER A 513 -31.47 11.93 -26.60
N LEU A 514 -32.24 10.84 -26.55
CA LEU A 514 -33.37 10.58 -27.45
C LEU A 514 -34.51 11.58 -27.21
N ARG A 515 -34.87 11.84 -25.95
CA ARG A 515 -35.87 12.86 -25.58
C ARG A 515 -35.49 14.23 -26.10
N LYS A 516 -34.21 14.61 -25.95
CA LYS A 516 -33.73 15.89 -26.47
C LYS A 516 -33.78 15.95 -27.99
N ALA A 517 -33.53 14.85 -28.69
CA ALA A 517 -33.67 14.78 -30.13
C ALA A 517 -35.13 14.95 -30.56
N LEU A 518 -36.08 14.29 -29.88
CA LEU A 518 -37.52 14.45 -30.11
C LEU A 518 -38.00 15.89 -29.90
N GLU A 519 -37.56 16.55 -28.83
CA GLU A 519 -37.87 17.98 -28.62
C GLU A 519 -37.33 18.84 -29.77
N CYS A 520 -36.16 18.52 -30.30
CA CYS A 520 -35.57 19.26 -31.41
C CYS A 520 -36.36 19.04 -32.72
N PHE A 521 -36.87 17.81 -32.97
CA PHE A 521 -37.74 17.52 -34.10
C PHE A 521 -39.01 18.38 -34.07
N GLN A 522 -39.65 18.44 -32.91
CA GLN A 522 -40.93 19.13 -32.74
C GLN A 522 -40.80 20.66 -32.77
N ALA A 523 -39.64 21.20 -32.38
CA ALA A 523 -39.44 22.64 -32.22
C ALA A 523 -38.53 23.28 -33.29
N ASP A 524 -38.06 22.53 -34.28
CA ASP A 524 -37.03 22.93 -35.27
C ASP A 524 -35.82 23.65 -34.64
N LYS A 525 -35.35 23.10 -33.51
CA LYS A 525 -34.24 23.67 -32.73
C LYS A 525 -32.96 22.89 -32.94
N ALA A 526 -31.83 23.59 -32.85
CA ALA A 526 -30.52 22.94 -32.86
C ALA A 526 -30.40 21.95 -31.68
N PHE A 527 -29.72 20.83 -31.91
CA PHE A 527 -29.50 19.80 -30.90
C PHE A 527 -28.40 20.26 -29.94
N TYR A 528 -28.77 20.42 -28.67
CA TYR A 528 -27.83 20.74 -27.59
C TYR A 528 -28.40 20.35 -26.23
N PHE A 529 -27.50 20.06 -25.29
CA PHE A 529 -27.83 19.91 -23.88
C PHE A 529 -27.48 21.21 -23.15
N ARG A 530 -28.43 21.77 -22.39
CA ARG A 530 -28.20 23.01 -21.61
C ARG A 530 -27.20 22.72 -20.47
N GLY A 531 -26.19 23.59 -20.30
CA GLY A 531 -25.29 23.58 -19.14
C GLY A 531 -24.17 22.54 -19.13
N CYS A 532 -24.02 21.70 -20.17
CA CYS A 532 -23.02 20.62 -20.18
C CYS A 532 -21.70 20.95 -20.92
N GLY A 533 -21.55 22.16 -21.46
CA GLY A 533 -20.38 22.57 -22.25
C GLY A 533 -20.34 22.04 -23.70
N TRP A 534 -21.37 21.33 -24.16
CA TRP A 534 -21.44 20.86 -25.55
C TRP A 534 -21.80 21.99 -26.50
N LYS A 535 -21.08 22.08 -27.63
CA LYS A 535 -21.37 23.07 -28.67
C LYS A 535 -22.71 22.77 -29.32
N VAL A 536 -23.49 23.82 -29.58
CA VAL A 536 -24.78 23.72 -30.28
C VAL A 536 -24.55 23.12 -31.67
N LYS A 537 -25.26 22.04 -31.99
CA LYS A 537 -25.10 21.34 -33.29
C LYS A 537 -26.39 21.42 -34.09
N LYS A 538 -26.32 22.01 -35.28
CA LYS A 538 -27.36 21.80 -36.31
C LYS A 538 -27.15 20.40 -36.88
N VAL A 539 -28.08 19.49 -36.58
CA VAL A 539 -28.07 18.13 -37.11
C VAL A 539 -29.14 18.07 -38.20
N LYS A 540 -28.79 17.57 -39.39
CA LYS A 540 -29.78 17.23 -40.42
C LYS A 540 -30.28 15.83 -40.11
N TRP A 541 -31.56 15.72 -39.76
CA TRP A 541 -32.19 14.45 -39.42
C TRP A 541 -32.93 13.90 -40.65
N THR A 542 -32.75 12.62 -40.93
CA THR A 542 -33.56 11.90 -41.93
C THR A 542 -34.89 11.45 -41.32
N LEU A 543 -35.87 11.09 -42.16
CA LEU A 543 -37.13 10.51 -41.70
C LEU A 543 -36.90 9.21 -40.91
N ASP A 544 -35.91 8.42 -41.33
CA ASP A 544 -35.53 7.19 -40.63
C ASP A 544 -34.91 7.47 -39.25
N ASP A 545 -34.05 8.50 -39.13
CA ASP A 545 -33.50 8.92 -37.84
C ASP A 545 -34.63 9.33 -36.87
N MET A 546 -35.62 10.05 -37.39
CA MET A 546 -36.77 10.51 -36.59
C MET A 546 -37.61 9.33 -36.11
N LYS A 547 -37.95 8.40 -37.02
CA LYS A 547 -38.71 7.20 -36.72
C LYS A 547 -37.99 6.30 -35.72
N TRP A 548 -36.70 6.01 -35.94
CA TRP A 548 -35.89 5.22 -35.04
C TRP A 548 -35.80 5.85 -33.65
N THR A 549 -35.61 7.17 -33.57
CA THR A 549 -35.55 7.89 -32.30
C THR A 549 -36.88 7.79 -31.53
N GLN A 550 -38.01 7.89 -32.24
CA GLN A 550 -39.36 7.76 -31.68
C GLN A 550 -39.62 6.34 -31.15
N GLU A 551 -39.35 5.32 -31.95
CA GLU A 551 -39.53 3.92 -31.58
C GLU A 551 -38.64 3.53 -30.40
N THR A 552 -37.37 3.93 -30.45
CA THR A 552 -36.41 3.67 -29.36
C THR A 552 -36.84 4.41 -28.09
N SER A 553 -37.29 5.66 -28.18
CA SER A 553 -37.82 6.39 -27.01
C SER A 553 -39.05 5.72 -26.42
N SER A 554 -39.95 5.17 -27.24
CA SER A 554 -41.11 4.42 -26.75
C SER A 554 -40.71 3.12 -26.06
N LEU A 555 -39.68 2.44 -26.57
CA LEU A 555 -39.12 1.26 -25.89
C LEU A 555 -38.56 1.63 -24.51
N PHE A 556 -37.86 2.76 -24.38
CA PHE A 556 -37.40 3.27 -23.09
C PHE A 556 -38.57 3.57 -22.14
N ASP A 557 -39.70 4.07 -22.63
CA ASP A 557 -40.90 4.27 -21.82
C ASP A 557 -41.52 2.96 -21.34
N LYS A 558 -41.46 1.90 -22.15
CA LYS A 558 -41.88 0.56 -21.75
C LYS A 558 -40.94 -0.07 -20.72
N LEU A 559 -39.63 0.17 -20.85
CA LEU A 559 -38.60 -0.41 -19.98
C LEU A 559 -38.51 0.29 -18.62
N PHE A 560 -38.59 1.62 -18.58
CA PHE A 560 -38.34 2.42 -17.38
C PHE A 560 -39.56 3.19 -16.87
N GLY A 561 -40.72 3.03 -17.51
CA GLY A 561 -41.90 3.86 -17.27
C GLY A 561 -41.74 5.28 -17.83
N PRO A 562 -42.81 6.09 -17.88
CA PRO A 562 -42.76 7.48 -18.37
C PRO A 562 -41.93 8.40 -17.46
N ASP A 563 -41.55 9.57 -17.97
CA ASP A 563 -40.83 10.57 -17.18
C ASP A 563 -41.79 11.23 -16.17
N ASN A 564 -41.60 10.94 -14.88
CA ASN A 564 -42.49 11.45 -13.81
C ASN A 564 -42.16 12.88 -13.36
N PHE A 565 -40.96 13.37 -13.67
CA PHE A 565 -40.47 14.67 -13.22
C PHE A 565 -40.27 15.62 -14.39
N ASN A 566 -41.00 16.74 -14.39
CA ASN A 566 -40.68 17.88 -15.23
C ASN A 566 -39.76 18.84 -14.48
N PHE A 567 -38.76 19.40 -15.16
CA PHE A 567 -37.83 20.35 -14.55
C PHE A 567 -38.02 21.74 -15.15
N LYS A 568 -38.13 22.77 -14.30
CA LYS A 568 -38.09 24.18 -14.71
C LYS A 568 -36.80 24.83 -14.23
N THR A 569 -36.26 25.72 -15.04
CA THR A 569 -35.08 26.51 -14.64
C THR A 569 -35.53 27.81 -14.00
N VAL A 570 -35.11 28.07 -12.77
CA VAL A 570 -35.29 29.35 -12.07
C VAL A 570 -33.90 29.80 -11.62
N ASN A 571 -33.47 31.00 -12.03
CA ASN A 571 -32.16 31.57 -11.64
C ASN A 571 -30.96 30.62 -11.88
N LYS A 572 -30.93 29.91 -13.01
CA LYS A 572 -29.91 28.89 -13.36
C LYS A 572 -29.89 27.64 -12.47
N CYS A 573 -30.85 27.47 -11.57
CA CYS A 573 -31.08 26.24 -10.82
C CYS A 573 -32.21 25.42 -11.47
N LEU A 574 -32.06 24.09 -11.47
CA LEU A 574 -33.14 23.16 -11.87
C LEU A 574 -34.07 22.96 -10.67
N VAL A 575 -35.35 23.25 -10.86
CA VAL A 575 -36.40 23.13 -9.84
C VAL A 575 -37.47 22.19 -10.36
N ILE A 576 -37.86 21.21 -9.55
CA ILE A 576 -39.01 20.34 -9.83
C ILE A 576 -40.27 21.11 -9.40
N PRO A 577 -41.22 21.43 -10.30
CA PRO A 577 -42.49 22.04 -9.91
C PRO A 577 -43.22 21.15 -8.90
N LYS A 578 -43.84 21.75 -7.86
CA LYS A 578 -44.60 21.02 -6.83
C LYS A 578 -45.64 20.04 -7.41
N ALA A 579 -46.28 20.40 -8.52
CA ALA A 579 -47.25 19.55 -9.21
C ALA A 579 -46.65 18.27 -9.85
N CYS A 580 -45.33 18.21 -10.01
CA CYS A 580 -44.59 17.06 -10.53
C CYS A 580 -43.84 16.30 -9.43
N GLN A 581 -44.00 16.69 -8.16
CA GLN A 581 -43.53 15.88 -7.05
C GLN A 581 -44.54 14.75 -6.83
N PRO A 582 -44.14 13.48 -6.90
CA PRO A 582 -45.04 12.38 -6.61
C PRO A 582 -45.49 12.50 -5.15
N SER A 583 -46.80 12.49 -4.92
CA SER A 583 -47.36 12.38 -3.58
C SER A 583 -47.19 10.94 -3.11
N PHE A 584 -45.98 10.58 -2.68
CA PHE A 584 -45.78 9.33 -1.98
C PHE A 584 -46.26 9.51 -0.54
N THR A 585 -47.56 9.34 -0.34
CA THR A 585 -48.10 9.06 0.99
C THR A 585 -47.84 7.58 1.22
N TYR A 586 -46.77 7.27 1.96
CA TYR A 586 -46.52 5.89 2.39
C TYR A 586 -47.68 5.44 3.28
N ASP A 587 -48.46 4.49 2.78
CA ASP A 587 -49.54 3.85 3.53
C ASP A 587 -49.09 2.43 3.87
N HIS A 588 -48.66 2.27 5.12
CA HIS A 588 -48.16 1.00 5.66
C HIS A 588 -49.20 -0.11 5.52
N SER A 589 -50.49 0.22 5.65
CA SER A 589 -51.62 -0.70 5.56
C SER A 589 -51.78 -1.28 4.16
N ILE A 590 -51.57 -0.48 3.11
CA ILE A 590 -51.61 -0.93 1.70
C ILE A 590 -50.43 -1.84 1.39
N TRP A 591 -49.24 -1.51 1.93
CA TRP A 591 -48.05 -2.35 1.78
C TRP A 591 -48.23 -3.70 2.48
N GLU A 592 -48.76 -3.74 3.71
CA GLU A 592 -49.08 -4.99 4.40
C GLU A 592 -50.15 -5.81 3.66
N GLU A 593 -51.19 -5.18 3.11
CA GLU A 593 -52.22 -5.89 2.33
C GLU A 593 -51.67 -6.49 1.04
N GLN A 594 -50.78 -5.78 0.32
CA GLN A 594 -50.19 -6.25 -0.94
C GLN A 594 -49.17 -7.37 -0.74
N PHE A 595 -48.58 -7.49 0.45
CA PHE A 595 -47.52 -8.43 0.77
C PHE A 595 -47.86 -9.37 1.92
N LYS A 596 -49.15 -9.66 2.16
CA LYS A 596 -49.58 -10.77 3.04
C LYS A 596 -48.97 -12.08 2.54
N LEU A 597 -47.80 -12.40 3.08
CA LEU A 597 -47.21 -13.72 3.03
C LEU A 597 -48.21 -14.65 3.72
N SER A 598 -48.62 -15.70 3.02
CA SER A 598 -49.39 -16.79 3.60
C SER A 598 -48.60 -17.37 4.78
N GLU A 599 -48.99 -17.01 6.00
CA GLU A 599 -48.47 -17.61 7.23
C GLU A 599 -48.84 -19.09 7.24
N VAL A 600 -47.84 -19.95 7.15
CA VAL A 600 -47.94 -21.33 7.63
C VAL A 600 -47.58 -21.28 9.10
N GLU A 601 -48.58 -21.42 9.97
CA GLU A 601 -48.43 -21.46 11.42
C GLU A 601 -47.53 -22.64 11.86
N PRO A 602 -46.54 -22.42 12.74
CA PRO A 602 -45.97 -23.47 13.58
C PRO A 602 -46.79 -23.60 14.87
N GLU A 603 -47.15 -24.84 15.22
CA GLU A 603 -47.90 -25.20 16.42
C GLU A 603 -47.28 -24.66 17.72
N THR A 604 -48.14 -24.09 18.56
CA THR A 604 -47.86 -23.56 19.90
C THR A 604 -47.54 -24.65 20.92
N ASN A 605 -46.61 -24.39 21.86
CA ASN A 605 -46.68 -25.00 23.21
C ASN A 605 -46.40 -23.95 24.32
N PRO A 606 -47.34 -23.65 25.23
CA PRO A 606 -47.30 -22.49 26.11
C PRO A 606 -46.82 -22.83 27.52
N LYS A 607 -45.55 -22.54 27.86
CA LYS A 607 -45.02 -22.65 29.25
C LYS A 607 -43.93 -21.63 29.64
N ALA A 608 -44.02 -20.39 29.18
CA ALA A 608 -43.09 -19.33 29.60
C ALA A 608 -43.82 -18.12 30.21
N ARG A 609 -44.58 -18.36 31.28
CA ARG A 609 -45.15 -17.26 32.08
C ARG A 609 -45.40 -17.67 33.55
N CYS A 610 -44.42 -18.32 34.19
CA CYS A 610 -44.40 -18.50 35.65
C CYS A 610 -43.03 -18.99 36.15
N SER A 611 -42.05 -18.10 36.30
CA SER A 611 -40.78 -18.44 36.99
C SER A 611 -40.00 -17.25 37.59
N LEU A 612 -40.55 -16.04 37.59
CA LEU A 612 -39.89 -14.85 38.16
C LEU A 612 -40.03 -14.69 39.69
N GLU A 613 -40.78 -15.56 40.38
CA GLU A 613 -40.99 -15.47 41.84
C GLU A 613 -40.28 -16.55 42.68
N LYS A 614 -39.57 -17.52 42.06
CA LYS A 614 -38.89 -18.60 42.82
C LYS A 614 -37.40 -18.39 43.05
N SER A 615 -36.77 -17.42 42.38
CA SER A 615 -35.31 -17.22 42.46
C SER A 615 -34.85 -16.40 43.67
N PHE A 616 -35.77 -15.82 44.45
CA PHE A 616 -35.41 -14.94 45.59
C PHE A 616 -35.24 -15.65 46.93
N ASN A 617 -35.67 -16.91 47.06
CA ASN A 617 -35.67 -17.64 48.35
C ASN A 617 -34.64 -18.77 48.48
N ALA A 618 -33.83 -19.06 47.45
CA ALA A 618 -32.83 -20.15 47.51
C ALA A 618 -31.43 -19.70 47.99
N ALA A 619 -31.19 -18.40 48.18
CA ALA A 619 -29.89 -17.84 48.59
C ALA A 619 -29.61 -17.89 50.11
N LYS A 620 -30.37 -18.65 50.90
CA LYS A 620 -30.19 -18.78 52.36
C LYS A 620 -30.35 -20.22 52.85
N ALA A 621 -29.54 -21.14 52.37
CA ALA A 621 -29.23 -22.36 53.11
C ALA A 621 -27.90 -22.93 52.59
N SER A 622 -26.88 -22.76 53.41
CA SER A 622 -25.49 -23.07 53.14
C SER A 622 -25.18 -24.58 53.24
N THR A 623 -24.06 -24.93 52.61
CA THR A 623 -23.06 -25.93 53.04
C THR A 623 -23.45 -27.41 53.01
N SER A 624 -23.00 -28.12 51.97
CA SER A 624 -22.04 -29.23 52.10
C SER A 624 -21.59 -29.75 50.74
N ASP A 625 -20.29 -29.94 50.61
CA ASP A 625 -19.52 -30.67 49.59
C ASP A 625 -20.28 -31.60 48.64
N LYS A 626 -19.98 -31.49 47.34
CA LYS A 626 -19.30 -32.53 46.54
C LYS A 626 -19.28 -32.17 45.04
N ASN A 627 -18.10 -32.36 44.43
CA ASN A 627 -17.80 -32.58 43.02
C ASN A 627 -18.99 -32.47 42.06
N ASN A 628 -19.04 -31.40 41.28
CA ASN A 628 -19.67 -31.40 39.96
C ASN A 628 -18.77 -30.60 39.02
N SER A 629 -18.40 -31.20 37.90
CA SER A 629 -17.90 -30.47 36.74
C SER A 629 -18.99 -29.50 36.32
N SER A 630 -18.80 -28.22 36.61
CA SER A 630 -19.70 -27.17 36.14
C SER A 630 -19.36 -26.87 34.68
N ASP A 631 -20.32 -27.08 33.78
CA ASP A 631 -20.27 -26.66 32.38
C ASP A 631 -19.83 -25.19 32.30
N ILE A 632 -18.58 -24.95 31.87
CA ILE A 632 -18.10 -23.58 31.70
C ILE A 632 -18.58 -23.05 30.37
N TRP A 633 -19.32 -21.96 30.46
CA TRP A 633 -19.78 -21.21 29.31
C TRP A 633 -18.74 -20.18 28.91
N VAL A 634 -18.33 -20.21 27.64
CA VAL A 634 -17.39 -19.23 27.08
C VAL A 634 -18.18 -18.03 26.54
N PRO A 635 -17.89 -16.79 27.01
CA PRO A 635 -18.64 -15.61 26.59
C PRO A 635 -18.61 -15.37 25.08
N LYS A 636 -19.76 -15.02 24.50
CA LYS A 636 -19.84 -14.54 23.11
C LYS A 636 -19.43 -13.07 23.05
N TRP A 637 -18.14 -12.83 22.82
CA TRP A 637 -17.58 -11.48 22.72
C TRP A 637 -18.17 -10.62 21.58
N GLY A 638 -18.64 -11.25 20.49
CA GLY A 638 -19.52 -10.65 19.48
C GLY A 638 -18.94 -9.52 18.62
N GLY A 639 -19.57 -9.24 17.48
CA GLY A 639 -19.22 -8.13 16.58
C GLY A 639 -20.02 -6.84 16.82
N HIS A 640 -20.78 -6.76 17.91
CA HIS A 640 -21.58 -5.58 18.28
C HIS A 640 -21.45 -5.35 19.77
N ALA A 641 -21.34 -4.08 20.17
CA ALA A 641 -21.30 -3.70 21.58
C ALA A 641 -22.17 -2.46 21.83
N TYR A 642 -22.69 -2.35 23.05
CA TYR A 642 -23.53 -1.23 23.46
C TYR A 642 -22.69 -0.18 24.19
N LEU A 643 -22.84 1.08 23.79
CA LEU A 643 -22.36 2.23 24.54
C LEU A 643 -23.53 2.77 25.37
N GLN A 644 -23.45 2.69 26.70
CA GLN A 644 -24.44 3.28 27.63
C GLN A 644 -25.89 2.86 27.28
N ASP A 645 -26.11 1.57 27.04
CA ASP A 645 -27.42 0.92 26.80
C ASP A 645 -28.26 1.46 25.63
N THR A 646 -27.73 2.37 24.80
CA THR A 646 -28.54 3.12 23.82
C THR A 646 -27.91 3.21 22.43
N VAL A 647 -26.58 3.07 22.30
CA VAL A 647 -25.90 3.16 21.00
C VAL A 647 -25.21 1.85 20.67
N VAL A 648 -25.61 1.21 19.56
CA VAL A 648 -24.96 -0.02 19.05
C VAL A 648 -23.77 0.35 18.17
N ILE A 649 -22.60 -0.16 18.52
CA ILE A 649 -21.36 -0.02 17.75
C ILE A 649 -20.99 -1.37 17.15
N LYS A 650 -20.74 -1.41 15.84
CA LYS A 650 -20.28 -2.61 15.14
C LYS A 650 -18.75 -2.72 15.25
N LEU A 651 -18.25 -3.84 15.75
CA LEU A 651 -16.83 -4.19 15.81
C LEU A 651 -16.52 -5.18 14.67
N ILE A 652 -15.48 -4.90 13.88
CA ILE A 652 -14.99 -5.80 12.81
C ILE A 652 -13.54 -6.23 13.11
N ASN A 653 -13.10 -7.35 12.54
CA ASN A 653 -11.77 -7.93 12.75
C ASN A 653 -11.43 -8.23 14.21
N THR A 654 -12.39 -8.78 14.96
CA THR A 654 -12.26 -8.94 16.41
C THR A 654 -11.53 -10.21 16.87
N CYS A 655 -11.14 -11.11 15.96
CA CYS A 655 -10.53 -12.38 16.33
C CYS A 655 -9.36 -12.28 17.34
N PRO A 656 -8.40 -11.33 17.20
CA PRO A 656 -7.34 -11.19 18.19
C PRO A 656 -7.86 -10.77 19.57
N VAL A 657 -8.81 -9.82 19.61
CA VAL A 657 -9.42 -9.37 20.87
C VAL A 657 -10.18 -10.50 21.58
N ASP A 658 -10.90 -11.31 20.80
CA ASP A 658 -11.76 -12.39 21.30
C ASP A 658 -10.95 -13.57 21.83
N ASN A 659 -9.89 -13.97 21.11
CA ASN A 659 -9.05 -15.10 21.49
C ASN A 659 -8.37 -14.86 22.84
N TYR A 660 -7.72 -13.71 23.03
CA TYR A 660 -7.05 -13.41 24.31
C TYR A 660 -8.02 -13.25 25.47
N LEU A 661 -9.12 -12.51 25.29
CA LEU A 661 -10.09 -12.31 26.38
C LEU A 661 -10.67 -13.64 26.85
N THR A 662 -10.79 -14.60 25.93
CA THR A 662 -11.19 -15.98 26.23
C THR A 662 -10.11 -16.77 26.96
N ILE A 663 -8.85 -16.70 26.53
CA ILE A 663 -7.70 -17.32 27.25
C ILE A 663 -7.63 -16.78 28.68
N PHE A 664 -7.73 -15.46 28.83
CA PHE A 664 -7.66 -14.79 30.11
C PHE A 664 -8.85 -15.13 31.02
N TYR A 665 -10.06 -15.20 30.46
CA TYR A 665 -11.26 -15.64 31.16
C TYR A 665 -11.10 -17.05 31.74
N LEU A 666 -10.70 -18.01 30.92
CA LEU A 666 -10.54 -19.41 31.34
C LEU A 666 -9.44 -19.56 32.39
N TYR A 667 -8.32 -18.86 32.21
CA TYR A 667 -7.23 -18.85 33.19
C TYR A 667 -7.69 -18.34 34.56
N LEU A 668 -8.44 -17.24 34.62
CA LEU A 668 -8.95 -16.71 35.88
C LEU A 668 -10.02 -17.58 36.54
N LYS A 669 -10.78 -18.36 35.75
CA LYS A 669 -11.73 -19.35 36.28
C LYS A 669 -11.01 -20.54 36.91
N GLU A 670 -9.90 -20.96 36.33
CA GLU A 670 -9.06 -22.05 36.86
C GLU A 670 -8.22 -21.61 38.08
N HIS A 671 -7.90 -20.31 38.16
CA HIS A 671 -7.01 -19.73 39.18
C HIS A 671 -7.68 -18.58 39.97
N PRO A 672 -8.68 -18.86 40.83
CA PRO A 672 -9.39 -17.84 41.60
C PRO A 672 -8.48 -17.04 42.56
N GLU A 673 -7.35 -17.60 42.97
CA GLU A 673 -6.31 -16.92 43.75
C GLU A 673 -5.68 -15.73 43.00
N VAL A 674 -5.53 -15.84 41.67
CA VAL A 674 -5.00 -14.75 40.83
C VAL A 674 -6.02 -13.62 40.72
N LEU A 675 -7.31 -13.96 40.63
CA LEU A 675 -8.38 -12.97 40.64
C LEU A 675 -8.42 -12.19 41.96
N TYR A 676 -8.24 -12.88 43.08
CA TYR A 676 -8.11 -12.23 44.38
C TYR A 676 -6.92 -11.27 44.43
N GLN A 677 -5.74 -11.69 43.94
CA GLN A 677 -4.56 -10.82 43.86
C GLN A 677 -4.78 -9.61 42.94
N LEU A 678 -5.38 -9.79 41.76
CA LEU A 678 -5.75 -8.70 40.86
C LEU A 678 -6.70 -7.70 41.53
N SER A 679 -7.67 -8.18 42.31
CA SER A 679 -8.61 -7.32 43.04
C SER A 679 -7.93 -6.49 44.14
N GLN A 680 -6.88 -7.02 44.78
CA GLN A 680 -6.08 -6.26 45.74
C GLN A 680 -5.22 -5.21 45.02
N LEU A 681 -4.54 -5.59 43.94
CA LEU A 681 -3.71 -4.69 43.13
C LEU A 681 -4.53 -3.60 42.45
N ALA A 682 -5.80 -3.84 42.13
CA ALA A 682 -6.71 -2.86 41.55
C ALA A 682 -6.92 -1.62 42.45
N LYS A 683 -6.56 -1.66 43.73
CA LYS A 683 -6.61 -0.47 44.59
C LYS A 683 -5.58 0.57 44.18
N ASP A 684 -4.40 0.12 43.77
CA ASP A 684 -3.22 0.98 43.56
C ASP A 684 -2.80 1.02 42.08
N GLU A 685 -3.03 -0.05 41.32
CA GLU A 685 -2.52 -0.24 39.96
C GLU A 685 -3.61 -0.08 38.89
N ARG A 686 -3.34 0.78 37.90
CA ARG A 686 -4.30 1.06 36.81
C ARG A 686 -4.55 -0.16 35.92
N TYR A 687 -3.53 -0.98 35.65
CA TYR A 687 -3.69 -2.17 34.80
C TYR A 687 -4.55 -3.24 35.50
N ALA A 688 -4.38 -3.41 36.80
CA ALA A 688 -5.15 -4.35 37.60
C ALA A 688 -6.62 -3.94 37.71
N ARG A 689 -6.91 -2.63 37.81
CA ARG A 689 -8.28 -2.09 37.68
C ARG A 689 -8.90 -2.45 36.35
N CYS A 690 -8.21 -2.18 35.25
CA CYS A 690 -8.73 -2.48 33.92
C CYS A 690 -9.03 -3.96 33.73
N LEU A 691 -8.14 -4.86 34.18
CA LEU A 691 -8.37 -6.30 34.10
C LEU A 691 -9.55 -6.70 35.00
N ASN A 692 -9.64 -6.16 36.21
CA ASN A 692 -10.75 -6.42 37.12
C ASN A 692 -12.11 -5.92 36.58
N ASP A 693 -12.16 -4.75 35.94
CA ASP A 693 -13.39 -4.20 35.33
C ASP A 693 -13.88 -5.07 34.15
N VAL A 694 -12.96 -5.59 33.34
CA VAL A 694 -13.28 -6.57 32.28
C VAL A 694 -13.83 -7.85 32.89
N VAL A 695 -13.25 -8.31 34.00
CA VAL A 695 -13.70 -9.53 34.69
C VAL A 695 -15.12 -9.37 35.24
N GLN A 696 -15.41 -8.21 35.84
CA GLN A 696 -16.75 -7.89 36.36
C GLN A 696 -17.80 -7.76 35.24
N SER A 697 -17.35 -7.63 33.99
CA SER A 697 -18.21 -7.50 32.81
C SER A 697 -18.27 -8.79 31.97
N PHE A 698 -17.79 -9.94 32.46
CA PHE A 698 -17.82 -11.19 31.69
C PHE A 698 -19.25 -11.70 31.42
N ASP A 699 -20.21 -11.37 32.27
CA ASP A 699 -21.64 -11.69 32.06
C ASP A 699 -22.28 -10.79 30.98
N ASP A 700 -21.67 -9.64 30.67
CA ASP A 700 -22.00 -8.73 29.57
C ASP A 700 -20.79 -8.53 28.64
N ALA A 701 -20.47 -9.60 27.91
CA ALA A 701 -19.25 -9.73 27.11
C ALA A 701 -19.01 -8.56 26.14
N GLY A 702 -20.08 -7.99 25.57
CA GLY A 702 -19.97 -6.84 24.65
C GLY A 702 -19.46 -5.58 25.33
N THR A 703 -19.95 -5.30 26.55
CA THR A 703 -19.53 -4.15 27.36
C THR A 703 -18.12 -4.33 27.89
N GLY A 704 -17.77 -5.53 28.39
CA GLY A 704 -16.40 -5.85 28.82
C GLY A 704 -15.36 -5.65 27.72
N LYS A 705 -15.70 -6.04 26.48
CA LYS A 705 -14.86 -5.82 25.31
C LYS A 705 -14.62 -4.35 24.99
N VAL A 706 -15.64 -3.50 25.12
CA VAL A 706 -15.48 -2.04 24.92
C VAL A 706 -14.63 -1.42 26.02
N HIS A 707 -14.78 -1.87 27.28
CA HIS A 707 -13.92 -1.42 28.37
C HIS A 707 -12.45 -1.74 28.12
N TRP A 708 -12.16 -2.92 27.57
CA TRP A 708 -10.82 -3.28 27.12
C TRP A 708 -10.33 -2.37 26.00
N LEU A 709 -11.11 -2.21 24.92
CA LEU A 709 -10.71 -1.45 23.75
C LEU A 709 -10.56 0.06 24.02
N ARG A 710 -11.26 0.63 25.00
CA ARG A 710 -11.11 2.05 25.39
C ARG A 710 -9.74 2.39 25.96
N GLN A 711 -8.93 1.41 26.37
CA GLN A 711 -7.56 1.67 26.82
C GLN A 711 -6.63 2.12 25.68
N PHE A 712 -7.08 1.94 24.44
CA PHE A 712 -6.29 2.11 23.24
C PHE A 712 -6.75 3.36 22.47
N PRO A 713 -5.93 4.43 22.41
CA PRO A 713 -6.31 5.70 21.77
C PRO A 713 -6.64 5.58 20.28
N GLN A 714 -6.21 4.51 19.62
CA GLN A 714 -6.52 4.25 18.21
C GLN A 714 -8.00 3.92 17.96
N PHE A 715 -8.75 3.48 18.97
CA PHE A 715 -10.17 3.15 18.83
C PHE A 715 -11.05 4.31 19.28
N ASN A 716 -11.57 5.07 18.32
CA ASN A 716 -12.44 6.21 18.59
C ASN A 716 -13.92 5.82 18.47
N PHE A 717 -14.55 5.56 19.62
CA PHE A 717 -15.95 5.18 19.73
C PHE A 717 -16.94 6.36 19.59
N ALA A 718 -16.46 7.61 19.47
CA ALA A 718 -17.32 8.81 19.44
C ALA A 718 -17.72 9.28 18.02
N VAL A 719 -17.08 8.77 16.96
CA VAL A 719 -17.19 9.33 15.59
C VAL A 719 -17.67 8.29 14.57
N SER A 720 -17.74 7.01 14.93
CA SER A 720 -18.03 5.92 13.98
C SER A 720 -19.02 4.91 14.54
N SER A 721 -20.00 4.52 13.73
CA SER A 721 -20.91 3.38 14.00
C SER A 721 -20.22 2.02 13.83
N THR A 722 -19.04 1.99 13.20
CA THR A 722 -18.22 0.78 13.01
C THR A 722 -16.77 1.03 13.41
N VAL A 723 -16.21 0.19 14.28
CA VAL A 723 -14.82 0.25 14.73
C VAL A 723 -14.08 -1.00 14.23
N ASP A 724 -13.01 -0.77 13.48
CA ASP A 724 -12.10 -1.82 13.04
C ASP A 724 -11.10 -2.15 14.14
N VAL A 725 -11.15 -3.37 14.65
CA VAL A 725 -10.30 -3.89 15.73
C VAL A 725 -9.10 -4.66 15.17
N TRP A 726 -8.75 -4.41 13.90
CA TRP A 726 -7.57 -5.00 13.28
C TRP A 726 -6.28 -4.65 14.05
N GLY A 727 -5.55 -5.69 14.45
CA GLY A 727 -4.28 -5.63 15.16
C GLY A 727 -3.82 -7.05 15.49
N CYS A 728 -2.72 -7.19 16.23
CA CYS A 728 -2.35 -8.46 16.85
C CYS A 728 -2.25 -8.29 18.37
N GLU A 729 -2.06 -9.41 19.05
CA GLU A 729 -2.00 -9.49 20.49
C GLU A 729 -0.89 -8.60 21.07
N GLN A 730 0.18 -8.40 20.30
CA GLN A 730 1.31 -7.57 20.67
C GLN A 730 0.97 -6.08 20.78
N ASP A 731 0.04 -5.60 19.96
CA ASP A 731 -0.36 -4.18 19.94
C ASP A 731 -1.49 -3.89 20.92
N MET A 732 -2.30 -4.91 21.25
CA MET A 732 -3.55 -4.77 22.00
C MET A 732 -3.56 -5.47 23.37
N PHE A 733 -2.53 -6.24 23.75
CA PHE A 733 -2.48 -6.90 25.07
C PHE A 733 -1.15 -6.76 25.78
N VAL A 734 -0.04 -7.02 25.10
CA VAL A 734 1.31 -6.94 25.72
C VAL A 734 1.55 -5.60 26.41
N PRO A 735 1.15 -4.43 25.86
CA PRO A 735 1.33 -3.14 26.52
C PRO A 735 0.55 -3.00 27.83
N CYS A 736 -0.59 -3.68 27.98
CA CYS A 736 -1.38 -3.67 29.22
C CYS A 736 -0.75 -4.54 30.33
N LEU A 737 0.07 -5.53 29.95
CA LEU A 737 0.86 -6.36 30.86
C LEU A 737 2.27 -5.79 31.11
N ALA A 738 2.57 -4.59 30.59
CA ALA A 738 3.85 -3.92 30.76
C ALA A 738 4.26 -3.73 32.24
N PRO A 739 3.36 -3.38 33.18
CA PRO A 739 3.72 -3.28 34.59
C PRO A 739 4.07 -4.64 35.22
N VAL A 740 3.41 -5.71 34.78
CA VAL A 740 3.65 -7.09 35.26
C VAL A 740 4.98 -7.62 34.73
N THR A 741 5.29 -7.35 33.47
CA THR A 741 6.50 -7.85 32.78
C THR A 741 7.68 -6.86 32.85
N ALA A 742 7.55 -5.79 33.63
CA ALA A 742 8.60 -4.81 33.85
C ALA A 742 9.84 -5.47 34.45
N ASN A 743 10.97 -5.34 33.76
CA ASN A 743 12.24 -5.93 34.14
C ASN A 743 13.41 -5.01 33.87
N THR A 744 14.46 -5.17 34.66
CA THR A 744 15.72 -4.46 34.53
C THR A 744 16.83 -5.47 34.27
N LEU A 745 17.63 -5.21 33.24
CA LEU A 745 18.86 -5.94 32.96
C LEU A 745 20.04 -5.05 33.31
N LYS A 746 20.85 -5.46 34.28
CA LYS A 746 22.12 -4.83 34.58
C LYS A 746 23.22 -5.51 33.77
N THR A 747 24.01 -4.73 33.05
CA THR A 747 25.15 -5.22 32.27
C THR A 747 26.42 -4.50 32.68
N THR A 748 27.53 -5.23 32.73
CA THR A 748 28.82 -4.72 33.17
C THR A 748 29.89 -5.05 32.13
N CYS A 749 30.69 -4.07 31.73
CA CYS A 749 31.85 -4.26 30.88
C CYS A 749 33.10 -4.56 31.71
N THR A 750 33.93 -5.49 31.22
CA THR A 750 35.24 -5.78 31.82
C THR A 750 36.22 -4.61 31.76
N SER A 751 36.04 -3.68 30.82
CA SER A 751 36.87 -2.47 30.73
C SER A 751 36.40 -1.41 31.72
N LYS A 752 37.30 -0.99 32.62
CA LYS A 752 37.07 0.12 33.57
C LYS A 752 36.96 1.48 32.88
N ASP A 753 37.57 1.60 31.69
CA ASP A 753 37.56 2.82 30.90
C ASP A 753 36.32 2.94 30.02
N CYS A 754 35.44 1.92 29.98
CA CYS A 754 34.23 1.95 29.19
C CYS A 754 33.32 3.14 29.58
N PRO A 755 32.84 3.98 28.64
CA PRO A 755 31.99 5.14 28.92
C PRO A 755 30.69 4.79 29.65
N LYS A 756 30.27 3.54 29.49
CA LYS A 756 29.12 2.95 30.14
C LYS A 756 29.51 1.60 30.72
N GLN A 757 30.50 1.61 31.62
CA GLN A 757 31.00 0.41 32.28
C GLN A 757 29.83 -0.41 32.86
N ILE A 758 28.92 0.25 33.56
CA ILE A 758 27.68 -0.35 34.06
C ILE A 758 26.51 0.29 33.30
N GLN A 759 25.59 -0.53 32.81
CA GLN A 759 24.33 -0.08 32.20
C GLN A 759 23.15 -0.83 32.79
N GLU A 760 22.06 -0.12 33.03
CA GLU A 760 20.77 -0.71 33.38
C GLU A 760 19.79 -0.48 32.25
N LEU A 761 19.21 -1.56 31.74
CA LEU A 761 18.23 -1.56 30.66
C LEU A 761 16.88 -1.93 31.24
N ASN A 762 15.98 -0.95 31.32
CA ASN A 762 14.59 -1.15 31.72
C ASN A 762 13.75 -1.55 30.50
N ARG A 763 13.02 -2.66 30.61
CA ARG A 763 12.10 -3.18 29.61
C ARG A 763 10.75 -3.47 30.28
N SER A 764 9.69 -3.45 29.48
CA SER A 764 8.34 -3.75 29.93
C SER A 764 7.66 -4.78 29.04
N SER A 765 8.47 -5.61 28.38
CA SER A 765 8.03 -6.67 27.47
C SER A 765 9.10 -7.75 27.39
N ILE A 766 8.68 -8.96 27.06
CA ILE A 766 9.53 -10.13 26.85
C ILE A 766 9.45 -10.49 25.38
N GLN A 767 10.57 -10.36 24.68
CA GLN A 767 10.68 -10.64 23.24
C GLN A 767 11.87 -11.56 23.00
N ILE A 768 11.60 -12.70 22.37
CA ILE A 768 12.60 -13.68 21.97
C ILE A 768 12.61 -13.66 20.45
N LEU A 769 13.70 -13.17 19.85
CA LEU A 769 13.78 -12.79 18.44
C LEU A 769 14.60 -13.76 17.58
N ASP A 770 15.03 -14.90 18.12
CA ASP A 770 16.08 -15.71 17.48
C ASP A 770 15.84 -17.22 17.67
N GLY A 771 14.75 -17.72 17.10
CA GLY A 771 14.39 -19.15 17.13
C GLY A 771 14.35 -19.73 15.73
N ASN A 772 15.17 -20.74 15.43
CA ASN A 772 14.96 -21.55 14.24
C ASN A 772 13.67 -22.36 14.42
N VAL A 773 12.77 -22.31 13.43
CA VAL A 773 11.42 -22.88 13.49
C VAL A 773 11.43 -24.39 13.71
N ASP A 774 12.47 -25.08 13.21
CA ASP A 774 12.58 -26.54 13.28
C ASP A 774 12.94 -27.05 14.69
N ASP A 775 13.38 -26.21 15.63
CA ASP A 775 13.86 -26.62 16.97
C ASP A 775 12.90 -26.28 18.13
N ILE A 776 11.81 -25.55 17.88
CA ILE A 776 10.90 -25.03 18.93
C ILE A 776 9.99 -26.11 19.55
N GLN A 777 9.83 -27.24 18.87
CA GLN A 777 9.17 -28.42 19.44
C GLN A 777 10.01 -29.08 20.56
N ASN A 778 11.29 -28.72 20.68
CA ASN A 778 12.16 -29.18 21.76
C ASN A 778 12.02 -28.26 22.98
N GLN A 779 11.42 -28.77 24.07
CA GLN A 779 11.26 -28.07 25.34
C GLN A 779 12.59 -27.47 25.85
N THR A 780 13.68 -28.22 25.70
CA THR A 780 15.04 -27.79 26.08
C THR A 780 15.50 -26.56 25.30
N TYR A 781 15.09 -26.42 24.04
CA TYR A 781 15.48 -25.29 23.19
C TYR A 781 14.75 -24.01 23.60
N LEU A 782 13.43 -24.07 23.82
CA LEU A 782 12.68 -22.92 24.32
C LEU A 782 13.11 -22.51 25.73
N GLU A 783 13.35 -23.46 26.62
CA GLU A 783 13.94 -23.21 27.94
C GLU A 783 15.31 -22.52 27.81
N THR A 784 16.14 -22.94 26.86
CA THR A 784 17.45 -22.32 26.59
C THR A 784 17.31 -20.90 26.03
N LEU A 785 16.37 -20.66 25.10
CA LEU A 785 16.11 -19.31 24.56
C LEU A 785 15.61 -18.36 25.65
N PHE A 786 14.70 -18.82 26.50
CA PHE A 786 14.22 -18.07 27.66
C PHE A 786 15.34 -17.82 28.66
N TYR A 787 16.16 -18.83 28.94
CA TYR A 787 17.30 -18.71 29.84
C TYR A 787 18.32 -17.70 29.30
N ASN A 788 18.65 -17.74 28.01
CA ASN A 788 19.53 -16.77 27.37
C ASN A 788 18.91 -15.37 27.32
N TRP A 789 17.58 -15.25 27.24
CA TRP A 789 16.94 -13.95 27.37
C TRP A 789 17.02 -13.41 28.81
N PHE A 790 16.78 -14.28 29.80
CA PHE A 790 16.77 -13.97 31.23
C PHE A 790 18.17 -13.70 31.79
N CYS A 791 19.15 -14.48 31.36
CA CYS A 791 20.57 -14.38 31.68
C CYS A 791 21.39 -14.33 30.38
N PRO A 792 21.47 -13.16 29.72
CA PRO A 792 22.18 -13.03 28.46
C PRO A 792 23.64 -13.45 28.55
N PRO A 793 24.11 -14.30 27.60
CA PRO A 793 25.51 -14.70 27.58
C PRO A 793 26.42 -13.48 27.35
N PRO A 794 27.67 -13.52 27.84
CA PRO A 794 28.63 -12.44 27.62
C PRO A 794 28.83 -12.17 26.12
N LYS A 795 28.84 -10.89 25.75
CA LYS A 795 29.00 -10.46 24.35
C LYS A 795 30.02 -9.33 24.23
N PRO A 796 30.55 -9.04 23.03
CA PRO A 796 31.35 -7.83 22.80
C PRO A 796 30.61 -6.57 23.26
N CYS A 797 31.34 -5.62 23.88
CA CYS A 797 30.74 -4.44 24.48
C CYS A 797 30.26 -3.42 23.43
N ASP A 798 31.11 -3.10 22.46
CA ASP A 798 30.85 -2.24 21.30
C ASP A 798 30.24 -0.85 21.63
N VAL A 799 30.40 -0.40 22.88
CA VAL A 799 29.98 0.93 23.31
C VAL A 799 30.97 1.95 22.77
N GLN A 800 30.45 2.88 21.98
CA GLN A 800 31.18 4.01 21.43
C GLN A 800 31.68 4.96 22.53
N PHE A 801 32.98 5.28 22.47
CA PHE A 801 33.57 6.36 23.25
C PHE A 801 33.10 7.72 22.73
N GLN A 802 32.72 8.62 23.64
CA GLN A 802 32.32 10.00 23.29
C GLN A 802 33.53 10.92 23.06
N HIS A 803 34.69 10.54 23.61
CA HIS A 803 35.98 11.23 23.49
C HIS A 803 37.10 10.20 23.30
N GLN A 804 38.31 10.65 22.98
CA GLN A 804 39.46 9.75 22.81
C GLN A 804 39.75 8.99 24.12
N PRO A 805 39.73 7.64 24.12
CA PRO A 805 39.95 6.85 25.33
C PRO A 805 41.42 6.84 25.75
N PRO A 806 41.72 6.56 27.04
CA PRO A 806 43.10 6.37 27.51
C PRO A 806 43.83 5.29 26.70
N PRO A 807 45.16 5.37 26.51
CA PRO A 807 45.94 4.38 25.76
C PRO A 807 45.83 2.94 26.32
N THR A 808 45.44 2.80 27.58
CA THR A 808 45.26 1.53 28.28
C THR A 808 43.87 0.89 28.06
N ALA A 809 42.92 1.64 27.49
CA ALA A 809 41.58 1.15 27.27
C ALA A 809 41.54 0.16 26.10
N PRO A 810 40.94 -1.04 26.27
CA PRO A 810 40.75 -1.97 25.15
C PRO A 810 39.80 -1.34 24.14
N THR A 811 40.30 -1.06 22.93
CA THR A 811 39.53 -0.53 21.80
C THR A 811 39.47 -1.56 20.69
N LYS A 812 38.31 -1.69 20.05
CA LYS A 812 38.19 -2.31 18.74
C LYS A 812 37.95 -1.20 17.71
N THR A 813 38.73 -1.21 16.64
CA THR A 813 38.36 -0.52 15.40
C THR A 813 37.19 -1.25 14.78
N GLY A 814 36.26 -0.55 14.12
CA GLY A 814 35.30 -1.22 13.25
C GLY A 814 36.07 -2.13 12.29
N HIS A 815 35.56 -3.34 12.05
CA HIS A 815 36.22 -4.27 11.16
C HIS A 815 36.33 -3.67 9.74
N SER A 816 37.57 -3.69 9.22
CA SER A 816 38.04 -3.47 7.85
C SER A 816 37.77 -2.12 7.18
N GLN A 817 38.82 -1.29 7.21
CA GLN A 817 39.14 -0.28 6.20
C GLN A 817 39.01 -0.85 4.78
N PHE A 818 38.15 -0.25 3.95
CA PHE A 818 38.48 0.14 2.57
C PHE A 818 37.63 1.35 2.18
N VAL A 819 38.32 2.39 1.76
CA VAL A 819 37.81 3.73 1.42
C VAL A 819 37.07 3.69 0.09
N LEU A 820 35.87 4.30 0.02
CA LEU A 820 35.40 5.09 -1.12
C LEU A 820 34.10 5.85 -0.77
N SER A 821 34.21 6.78 0.17
CA SER A 821 33.51 8.07 0.16
C SER A 821 34.10 8.88 1.30
N GLY A 822 35.01 9.81 0.97
CA GLY A 822 35.71 10.66 1.93
C GLY A 822 34.72 11.34 2.86
N ASN A 823 34.54 10.74 4.03
CA ASN A 823 34.21 11.36 5.27
C ASN A 823 35.20 10.66 6.20
N PHE A 824 36.24 11.36 6.64
CA PHE A 824 36.95 10.93 7.84
C PHE A 824 36.00 11.13 9.01
N TRP A 825 35.03 10.24 9.15
CA TRP A 825 34.55 9.94 10.47
C TRP A 825 35.78 9.38 11.18
N ASN A 826 36.29 10.07 12.19
CA ASN A 826 36.99 9.36 13.24
C ASN A 826 36.02 8.25 13.63
N GLU A 827 36.28 7.02 13.18
CA GLU A 827 35.45 5.89 13.53
C GLU A 827 35.33 5.97 15.04
N PRO A 828 34.11 6.01 15.57
CA PRO A 828 34.00 6.11 16.99
C PRO A 828 34.66 4.87 17.58
N LEU A 829 35.76 5.09 18.30
CA LEU A 829 36.45 3.99 18.96
C LEU A 829 35.38 3.31 19.83
N CYS A 830 35.27 2.00 19.65
CA CYS A 830 34.34 1.19 20.41
C CYS A 830 35.11 0.45 21.49
N CYS A 831 34.49 0.32 22.65
CA CYS A 831 35.07 -0.46 23.73
C CYS A 831 35.20 -1.93 23.31
N GLY A 832 36.44 -2.41 23.28
CA GLY A 832 36.80 -3.79 22.95
C GLY A 832 36.62 -4.79 24.09
N GLY A 833 36.13 -4.35 25.25
CA GLY A 833 35.85 -5.21 26.40
C GLY A 833 34.70 -6.19 26.16
N ILE A 834 34.56 -7.15 27.08
CA ILE A 834 33.44 -8.09 27.10
C ILE A 834 32.39 -7.54 28.05
N ARG A 835 31.13 -7.56 27.63
CA ARG A 835 29.99 -7.14 28.44
C ARG A 835 29.25 -8.39 28.91
N SER A 836 29.27 -8.62 30.22
CA SER A 836 28.45 -9.63 30.90
C SER A 836 27.18 -8.98 31.44
N SER A 837 26.19 -9.81 31.73
CA SER A 837 24.92 -9.35 32.30
C SER A 837 24.61 -10.12 33.58
N ASP A 838 24.05 -9.42 34.56
CA ASP A 838 23.38 -10.07 35.68
C ASP A 838 22.04 -10.66 35.20
N PRO A 839 21.48 -11.68 35.87
CA PRO A 839 20.12 -12.12 35.59
C PRO A 839 19.13 -10.96 35.68
N ARG A 840 18.17 -10.91 34.76
CA ARG A 840 17.11 -9.90 34.75
C ARG A 840 16.36 -9.90 36.08
N LYS A 841 16.11 -8.70 36.61
CA LYS A 841 15.28 -8.51 37.80
C LYS A 841 13.93 -7.95 37.39
N PHE A 842 12.86 -8.66 37.71
CA PHE A 842 11.51 -8.15 37.53
C PHE A 842 11.13 -7.21 38.67
N ALA A 843 10.38 -6.16 38.37
CA ALA A 843 10.03 -5.11 39.33
C ALA A 843 9.29 -5.66 40.57
N ASN A 844 8.45 -6.67 40.38
CA ASN A 844 7.58 -7.25 41.41
C ASN A 844 7.83 -8.76 41.62
N GLY A 845 9.06 -9.22 41.39
CA GLY A 845 9.35 -10.66 41.33
C GLY A 845 8.89 -11.29 40.02
N LEU A 846 9.02 -12.61 39.89
CA LEU A 846 8.64 -13.33 38.67
C LEU A 846 7.14 -13.09 38.35
N PRO A 847 6.80 -12.69 37.11
CA PRO A 847 5.43 -12.35 36.76
C PRO A 847 4.53 -13.58 36.79
N TRP A 848 3.29 -13.46 37.25
CA TRP A 848 2.33 -14.57 37.26
C TRP A 848 1.85 -14.98 35.84
N VAL A 849 2.05 -14.12 34.83
CA VAL A 849 1.77 -14.39 33.42
C VAL A 849 2.91 -13.91 32.52
N LEU A 850 3.30 -14.76 31.57
CA LEU A 850 4.34 -14.47 30.58
C LEU A 850 3.73 -14.44 29.17
N PRO A 851 3.46 -13.26 28.59
CA PRO A 851 3.09 -13.18 27.18
C PRO A 851 4.34 -13.41 26.32
N ILE A 852 4.29 -14.43 25.47
CA ILE A 852 5.41 -14.82 24.58
C ILE A 852 4.99 -14.55 23.14
N PHE A 853 5.72 -13.68 22.45
CA PHE A 853 5.54 -13.47 21.03
C PHE A 853 6.53 -14.33 20.24
N LEU A 854 6.01 -15.18 19.36
CA LEU A 854 6.75 -16.10 18.51
C LEU A 854 6.73 -15.57 17.08
N GLY A 855 7.59 -14.59 16.80
CA GLY A 855 7.44 -13.64 15.70
C GLY A 855 7.46 -14.14 14.26
N ASP A 856 7.83 -15.39 14.01
CA ASP A 856 7.92 -15.97 12.65
C ASP A 856 7.37 -17.40 12.52
N LEU A 857 6.76 -17.96 13.57
CA LEU A 857 6.26 -19.36 13.58
C LEU A 857 4.85 -19.53 13.04
N GLY A 858 4.03 -18.49 13.12
CA GLY A 858 2.63 -18.49 12.70
C GLY A 858 2.40 -18.56 11.18
N GLN A 859 3.45 -18.74 10.37
CA GLN A 859 3.35 -18.95 8.92
C GLN A 859 3.54 -20.41 8.50
N THR A 860 3.73 -21.34 9.45
CA THR A 860 3.90 -22.76 9.13
C THR A 860 2.64 -23.54 9.47
N ASP A 861 2.08 -24.25 8.50
CA ASP A 861 1.04 -25.30 8.65
C ASP A 861 1.55 -26.51 9.47
N LYS A 862 2.50 -26.31 10.40
CA LYS A 862 3.29 -27.35 11.05
C LYS A 862 2.96 -27.60 12.52
N LEU A 863 2.18 -26.74 13.19
CA LEU A 863 1.67 -27.00 14.55
C LEU A 863 0.35 -27.80 14.48
N ASN A 864 0.45 -29.08 14.12
CA ASN A 864 -0.72 -29.88 13.76
C ASN A 864 -1.39 -30.59 14.95
N GLY A 865 -0.83 -30.51 16.17
CA GLY A 865 -1.45 -31.09 17.36
C GLY A 865 -0.96 -30.53 18.71
N PRO A 866 -1.69 -30.80 19.81
CA PRO A 866 -1.35 -30.36 21.16
C PRO A 866 -0.07 -30.98 21.72
N GLU A 867 0.46 -32.04 21.10
CA GLU A 867 1.67 -32.75 21.52
C GLU A 867 2.99 -32.04 21.13
N GLU A 868 2.93 -31.11 20.18
CA GLU A 868 4.09 -30.36 19.65
C GLU A 868 4.33 -29.02 20.39
N ILE A 869 3.50 -28.72 21.40
CA ILE A 869 3.57 -27.52 22.24
C ILE A 869 4.26 -27.90 23.56
N PRO A 870 5.34 -27.20 24.00
CA PRO A 870 6.00 -27.49 25.26
C PRO A 870 5.02 -27.43 26.45
N LYS A 871 5.02 -28.46 27.29
CA LYS A 871 4.00 -28.63 28.34
C LYS A 871 4.17 -27.66 29.50
N SER A 872 5.41 -27.24 29.77
CA SER A 872 5.80 -26.30 30.82
C SER A 872 7.13 -25.63 30.48
N LEU A 873 7.38 -24.46 31.07
CA LEU A 873 8.63 -23.72 31.01
C LEU A 873 9.14 -23.53 32.45
N GLN A 874 10.25 -24.16 32.80
CA GLN A 874 10.88 -23.95 34.10
C GLN A 874 11.80 -22.72 34.05
N LEU A 875 11.58 -21.75 34.95
CA LEU A 875 12.40 -20.57 35.09
C LEU A 875 12.77 -20.38 36.56
N LEU A 876 14.05 -20.59 36.88
CA LEU A 876 14.52 -20.67 38.27
C LEU A 876 13.71 -21.74 39.02
N ASP A 877 13.14 -21.39 40.18
CA ASP A 877 12.33 -22.27 41.02
C ASP A 877 10.82 -22.21 40.66
N THR A 878 10.45 -21.56 39.56
CA THR A 878 9.05 -21.38 39.14
C THR A 878 8.76 -22.11 37.83
N THR A 879 7.69 -22.89 37.82
CA THR A 879 7.22 -23.60 36.62
C THR A 879 6.03 -22.88 36.02
N TYR A 880 6.19 -22.42 34.78
CA TYR A 880 5.11 -21.84 33.99
C TYR A 880 4.46 -22.92 33.13
N THR A 881 3.14 -22.87 33.00
CA THR A 881 2.39 -23.72 32.07
C THR A 881 1.72 -22.86 31.00
N ILE A 882 1.66 -23.36 29.77
CA ILE A 882 0.99 -22.64 28.68
C ILE A 882 -0.53 -22.66 28.92
N GLY A 883 -1.13 -21.46 29.01
CA GLY A 883 -2.59 -21.29 29.20
C GLY A 883 -3.39 -21.16 27.90
N GLY A 884 -2.75 -20.85 26.77
CA GLY A 884 -3.40 -20.75 25.47
C GLY A 884 -2.48 -20.17 24.40
N ILE A 885 -2.83 -20.38 23.13
CA ILE A 885 -2.08 -19.93 21.96
C ILE A 885 -3.06 -19.30 20.97
N THR A 886 -2.64 -18.22 20.32
CA THR A 886 -3.37 -17.65 19.18
C THR A 886 -2.50 -17.75 17.94
N PHE A 887 -3.06 -18.23 16.83
CA PHE A 887 -2.32 -18.43 15.57
C PHE A 887 -3.16 -18.01 14.36
N TRP A 888 -2.48 -17.67 13.27
CA TRP A 888 -3.10 -17.26 12.02
C TRP A 888 -3.25 -18.46 11.09
N ASN A 889 -4.46 -18.74 10.60
CA ASN A 889 -4.71 -19.90 9.72
C ASN A 889 -4.75 -19.55 8.22
N GLY A 890 -4.30 -18.36 7.84
CA GLY A 890 -4.41 -17.86 6.47
C GLY A 890 -5.62 -16.97 6.19
N VAL A 891 -6.69 -17.08 7.00
CA VAL A 891 -7.96 -16.35 6.81
C VAL A 891 -8.32 -15.47 8.02
N HIS A 892 -8.16 -15.99 9.24
CA HIS A 892 -8.40 -15.26 10.50
C HIS A 892 -7.53 -15.84 11.64
N TYR A 893 -7.49 -15.15 12.78
CA TYR A 893 -6.83 -15.66 13.99
C TYR A 893 -7.71 -16.68 14.70
N LYS A 894 -7.17 -17.86 15.00
CA LYS A 894 -7.79 -18.89 15.83
C LYS A 894 -7.09 -19.01 17.18
N GLY A 895 -7.86 -19.29 18.23
CA GLY A 895 -7.36 -19.58 19.56
C GLY A 895 -7.31 -21.09 19.80
N ARG A 896 -6.25 -21.58 20.46
CA ARG A 896 -6.19 -22.90 21.08
C ARG A 896 -6.03 -22.71 22.58
N LEU A 897 -7.04 -23.11 23.34
CA LEU A 897 -7.24 -22.75 24.74
C LEU A 897 -6.95 -23.94 25.63
N LYS A 898 -6.35 -23.73 26.80
CA LYS A 898 -6.16 -24.79 27.79
C LYS A 898 -7.09 -24.56 28.98
N TYR A 899 -7.79 -25.61 29.40
CA TYR A 899 -8.64 -25.58 30.59
C TYR A 899 -8.65 -26.95 31.28
N HIS A 900 -8.36 -27.01 32.59
CA HIS A 900 -8.25 -28.26 33.36
C HIS A 900 -7.36 -29.32 32.70
N GLY A 901 -6.25 -28.87 32.11
CA GLY A 901 -5.27 -29.74 31.45
C GLY A 901 -5.64 -30.22 30.04
N ARG A 902 -6.84 -29.89 29.53
CA ARG A 902 -7.31 -30.23 28.18
C ARG A 902 -7.20 -29.05 27.22
N TRP A 903 -7.06 -29.35 25.93
CA TRP A 903 -6.90 -28.37 24.86
C TRP A 903 -8.16 -28.29 23.98
N TYR A 904 -8.57 -27.07 23.67
CA TYR A 904 -9.80 -26.76 22.92
C TYR A 904 -9.51 -25.79 21.77
N ASP A 905 -10.02 -26.06 20.56
CA ASP A 905 -9.88 -25.16 19.40
C ASP A 905 -11.04 -24.17 19.28
N TYR A 906 -10.77 -22.88 19.50
CA TYR A 906 -11.74 -21.78 19.51
C TYR A 906 -11.62 -20.90 18.26
N ASP A 907 -12.73 -20.74 17.53
CA ASP A 907 -12.80 -19.95 16.29
C ASP A 907 -13.48 -18.58 16.45
N GLY A 908 -13.95 -18.25 17.67
CA GLY A 908 -14.56 -16.98 18.00
C GLY A 908 -16.01 -16.79 17.54
N MET A 909 -16.67 -17.78 16.93
CA MET A 909 -17.94 -17.54 16.22
C MET A 909 -19.22 -17.75 17.06
N HIS A 910 -19.17 -18.51 18.16
CA HIS A 910 -20.37 -18.85 18.94
C HIS A 910 -20.12 -18.85 20.47
N GLY A 911 -21.12 -18.42 21.25
CA GLY A 911 -21.11 -18.59 22.71
C GLY A 911 -21.66 -19.97 23.01
N ILE A 912 -20.76 -20.92 23.20
CA ILE A 912 -21.06 -22.34 23.33
C ILE A 912 -20.47 -22.87 24.65
N PRO A 913 -21.07 -23.92 25.25
CA PRO A 913 -20.42 -24.69 26.29
C PRO A 913 -19.01 -25.07 25.85
N LEU A 914 -18.03 -25.03 26.77
CA LEU A 914 -16.65 -25.42 26.48
C LEU A 914 -16.55 -26.84 25.87
N GLU A 915 -17.51 -27.72 26.18
CA GLU A 915 -17.62 -29.08 25.67
C GLU A 915 -18.02 -29.17 24.19
N GLU A 916 -18.67 -28.14 23.64
CA GLU A 916 -18.99 -28.03 22.22
C GLU A 916 -17.81 -27.46 21.41
N ILE A 917 -16.78 -26.95 22.10
CA ILE A 917 -15.49 -26.61 21.49
C ILE A 917 -14.70 -27.92 21.30
N ILE A 918 -14.10 -28.11 20.12
CA ILE A 918 -13.44 -29.39 19.77
C ILE A 918 -12.29 -29.65 20.75
N ASP A 919 -12.44 -30.68 21.60
CA ASP A 919 -11.39 -31.21 22.46
C ASP A 919 -10.38 -31.99 21.59
N VAL A 920 -9.24 -31.36 21.34
CA VAL A 920 -8.15 -31.95 20.52
C VAL A 920 -7.29 -32.93 21.32
N SER A 921 -7.58 -33.12 22.61
CA SER A 921 -6.90 -34.07 23.51
C SER A 921 -7.59 -35.43 23.56
N ALA A 922 -8.82 -35.54 23.05
CA ALA A 922 -9.53 -36.81 22.95
C ALA A 922 -9.01 -37.62 21.76
N PRO A 923 -8.77 -38.94 21.89
CA PRO A 923 -8.45 -39.77 20.73
C PRO A 923 -9.59 -39.69 19.72
N SER A 924 -9.25 -39.46 18.44
CA SER A 924 -10.26 -39.43 17.37
C SER A 924 -11.05 -40.74 17.35
N PRO A 925 -12.37 -40.73 17.13
CA PRO A 925 -13.15 -41.95 16.93
C PRO A 925 -12.60 -42.84 15.81
#